data_AF-A0A948VAK6-F1
#
_entry.id   AF-A0A948VAK6-F1
#
_cell.length_a   1.000
_cell.length_b   1.000
_cell.length_c   1.000
_cell.angle_alpha   90.00
_cell.angle_beta   90.00
_cell.angle_gamma   90.00
#
_symmetry.space_group_name_H-M   'P 1'
#
loop_
_entity.id
_entity.type
_entity.pdbx_description
1 polymer ?
#
loop_
_entity_poly.entity_id
_entity_poly.type
_entity_poly.pdbx_seq_one_letter_code
_entity_poly.pdbx_strand_id
1 'polypeptide(L)'
;MSANAPANPETVPYKPANHVRIVTAASLFDGHDAAINIMRRILQSSGAEVIHLGHNRAVKEIVDCAIQEDAQGIAITSYQGGHVEYLKYMHDLVTQAESRIKIFAGGGGTILPEEIEELHAYGIARIFSPDDGRRMGLQGMINEVLRQCDFPVGEAGDLAAATAGLAGRDPGALGRLISLAENEPEHETELMAAVRAAAAKNGKVIPVLGITGTGGAGKSSLVDELVRRYLADFTDKTIAIVSVDPSRRRSGGALLGDRIRMNAIDDPRVYMRSLATRQSNLALSKYVRHSIDICKAAGFDLVIVETSGIGQSDTEITDHSDVSLYVMTAEYGAATQLEKIDMLDFADLIVLNKFDHRGSLDALRDVRKQYRRNHNLFDGDDESLPVYGTIASQFNDPGMNRLYKAVIDTVVARTGADLASHYEVTAAMGKRAYVIPPERVRYLAEIVESSRRYDGFVDEQCALARRLYQLHGTIAALRGSEAGAELLPVIDPADSDPTVVGELIGMYAELRDRLDPECRKALTGWTDLRRAYRQDKFAFKVRDRVIEQDLFHTSLSGTRVPKVALPRHSDWGDVLRWVLTENAPGFFPYAAGVFPLKREGEDPTRMFAGEGGPERTNRRFHYVSLGMPAARLSTAFDSVTLYGEDPDRRPDIYGKIGNSGVSIATVDDAKKLYSGFDLADPKTSVSMTINGPAPMMLAFFMNAAIDQGCEKYINANGLEKEVEQKIEAISKERGAPRPHYRGDLPEGNDGLGLMLLGVSGDQVLPADVYARIKAETLCAVRGTVQADILKEDQAQNTCIFSTEFALRMMGDIQQFFIDHDVRNFYSVSISGYHIAEAGANPITQLALTLANGFTFVEYYLSRGMPVDSFAPNLSFFFSNGMDPEYSVMGRVARRIWAKAMKNLYAGNDRSQKLKYHIQTSGRSLHAQEIAFNDIRTTLQALYAIYDNCNSLHTNAYDEAITTP
;
A
#
# COMPACT_ATOMS: atom_id res chain seq x y z
N MET A 1 -41.33 -6.63 -17.84
CA MET A 1 -41.09 -6.72 -19.29
C MET A 1 -40.72 -5.33 -19.78
N SER A 2 -39.43 -4.98 -19.78
CA SER A 2 -38.93 -3.81 -20.51
C SER A 2 -38.29 -4.32 -21.79
N ALA A 3 -38.82 -3.88 -22.93
CA ALA A 3 -38.33 -4.24 -24.24
C ALA A 3 -36.86 -3.83 -24.40
N ASN A 4 -36.06 -4.74 -24.96
CA ASN A 4 -34.68 -4.50 -25.36
C ASN A 4 -34.61 -3.27 -26.26
N ALA A 5 -33.98 -2.19 -25.76
CA ALA A 5 -33.46 -1.14 -26.61
C ALA A 5 -32.45 -1.78 -27.59
N PRO A 6 -32.43 -1.39 -28.88
CA PRO A 6 -31.41 -1.88 -29.81
C PRO A 6 -30.03 -1.49 -29.28
N ALA A 7 -29.12 -2.46 -29.18
CA ALA A 7 -27.75 -2.22 -28.75
C ALA A 7 -27.11 -1.15 -29.65
N ASN A 8 -26.50 -0.13 -29.04
CA ASN A 8 -25.74 0.89 -29.78
C ASN A 8 -24.67 0.16 -30.63
N PRO A 9 -24.65 0.27 -31.97
CA PRO A 9 -23.73 -0.46 -32.83
C PRO A 9 -22.25 -0.21 -32.48
N GLU A 10 -21.91 0.90 -31.83
CA GLU A 10 -20.55 1.18 -31.33
C GLU A 10 -20.09 0.25 -30.20
N THR A 11 -21.01 -0.47 -29.54
CA THR A 11 -20.74 -1.34 -28.38
C THR A 11 -20.55 -2.82 -28.73
N VAL A 12 -20.65 -3.19 -30.00
CA VAL A 12 -20.34 -4.56 -30.44
C VAL A 12 -18.81 -4.73 -30.50
N PRO A 13 -18.21 -5.75 -29.86
CA PRO A 13 -16.75 -5.92 -29.88
C PRO A 13 -16.18 -6.06 -31.29
N TYR A 14 -15.19 -5.22 -31.62
CA TYR A 14 -14.42 -5.34 -32.86
C TYR A 14 -13.53 -6.58 -32.80
N LYS A 15 -13.48 -7.33 -33.92
CA LYS A 15 -12.61 -8.51 -34.05
C LYS A 15 -11.45 -8.15 -34.96
N PRO A 16 -10.21 -8.15 -34.45
CA PRO A 16 -9.03 -7.86 -35.27
C PRO A 16 -8.79 -8.99 -36.29
N ALA A 17 -8.27 -8.62 -37.45
CA ALA A 17 -7.82 -9.53 -38.50
C ALA A 17 -6.43 -10.10 -38.17
N ASN A 18 -5.57 -9.31 -37.52
CA ASN A 18 -4.22 -9.69 -37.12
C ASN A 18 -4.15 -10.02 -35.61
N HIS A 19 -3.04 -10.64 -35.20
CA HIS A 19 -2.74 -10.85 -33.78
C HIS A 19 -2.26 -9.53 -33.14
N VAL A 20 -3.21 -8.74 -32.65
CA VAL A 20 -2.94 -7.44 -32.02
C VAL A 20 -2.36 -7.61 -30.62
N ARG A 21 -1.16 -7.08 -30.41
CA ARG A 21 -0.43 -7.02 -29.14
C ARG A 21 -0.43 -5.58 -28.61
N ILE A 22 -0.80 -5.41 -27.35
CA ILE A 22 -0.87 -4.09 -26.70
C ILE A 22 -0.16 -4.11 -25.36
N VAL A 23 0.78 -3.17 -25.18
CA VAL A 23 1.41 -2.91 -23.88
C VAL A 23 0.53 -1.97 -23.07
N THR A 24 0.24 -2.32 -21.82
CA THR A 24 -0.62 -1.51 -20.93
C THR A 24 0.07 -1.20 -19.60
N ALA A 25 0.05 0.07 -19.20
CA ALA A 25 0.68 0.53 -17.95
C ALA A 25 0.01 1.80 -17.39
N ALA A 26 0.22 2.11 -16.11
CA ALA A 26 0.06 3.48 -15.60
C ALA A 26 1.41 4.23 -15.66
N SER A 27 1.35 5.56 -15.76
CA SER A 27 2.54 6.41 -15.90
C SER A 27 3.51 6.34 -14.71
N LEU A 28 4.71 6.90 -14.86
CA LEU A 28 5.71 6.96 -13.79
C LEU A 28 5.15 7.70 -12.57
N PHE A 29 5.43 7.16 -11.39
CA PHE A 29 4.94 7.64 -10.09
C PHE A 29 3.41 7.72 -9.96
N ASP A 30 2.69 6.94 -10.77
CA ASP A 30 1.23 6.87 -10.76
C ASP A 30 0.75 5.50 -10.29
N GLY A 31 0.07 5.48 -9.13
CA GLY A 31 -0.53 4.28 -8.55
C GLY A 31 -1.95 3.99 -9.04
N HIS A 32 -2.55 4.89 -9.85
CA HIS A 32 -3.95 4.77 -10.29
C HIS A 32 -4.12 3.74 -11.42
N ASP A 33 -4.18 2.46 -11.04
CA ASP A 33 -4.27 1.35 -11.99
C ASP A 33 -5.70 0.86 -12.26
N ALA A 34 -6.69 1.36 -11.51
CA ALA A 34 -8.08 0.91 -11.59
C ALA A 34 -8.65 1.05 -13.01
N ALA A 35 -8.41 2.19 -13.66
CA ALA A 35 -8.87 2.46 -15.01
C ALA A 35 -8.20 1.53 -16.04
N ILE A 36 -6.87 1.43 -16.03
CA ILE A 36 -6.14 0.58 -16.99
C ILE A 36 -6.47 -0.91 -16.81
N ASN A 37 -6.73 -1.35 -15.57
CA ASN A 37 -7.18 -2.71 -15.26
C ASN A 37 -8.55 -3.05 -15.89
N ILE A 38 -9.48 -2.08 -15.93
CA ILE A 38 -10.77 -2.26 -16.62
C ILE A 38 -10.54 -2.31 -18.13
N MET A 39 -9.77 -1.37 -18.68
CA MET A 39 -9.49 -1.29 -20.12
C MET A 39 -8.82 -2.56 -20.65
N ARG A 40 -7.78 -3.07 -19.97
CA ARG A 40 -7.08 -4.30 -20.41
C ARG A 40 -7.96 -5.54 -20.40
N ARG A 41 -8.92 -5.64 -19.48
CA ARG A 41 -9.87 -6.77 -19.44
C ARG A 41 -10.77 -6.75 -20.67
N ILE A 42 -11.19 -5.57 -21.10
CA ILE A 42 -12.02 -5.40 -22.29
C ILE A 42 -11.18 -5.69 -23.55
N LEU A 43 -9.93 -5.20 -23.63
CA LEU A 43 -8.98 -5.52 -24.70
C LEU A 43 -8.77 -7.04 -24.86
N GLN A 44 -8.45 -7.73 -23.76
CA GLN A 44 -8.28 -9.19 -23.74
C GLN A 44 -9.56 -9.92 -24.19
N SER A 45 -10.73 -9.45 -23.74
CA SER A 45 -12.01 -10.06 -24.12
C SER A 45 -12.38 -9.82 -25.58
N SER A 46 -11.80 -8.79 -26.20
CA SER A 46 -12.01 -8.43 -27.62
C SER A 46 -10.98 -9.08 -28.55
N GLY A 47 -10.02 -9.86 -28.02
CA GLY A 47 -9.11 -10.68 -28.81
C GLY A 47 -7.65 -10.24 -28.84
N ALA A 48 -7.27 -9.18 -28.13
CA ALA A 48 -5.87 -8.75 -28.06
C ALA A 48 -5.02 -9.58 -27.08
N GLU A 49 -3.74 -9.71 -27.39
CA GLU A 49 -2.70 -10.18 -26.48
C GLU A 49 -2.18 -8.98 -25.69
N VAL A 50 -2.48 -8.92 -24.38
CA VAL A 50 -2.15 -7.77 -23.55
C VAL A 50 -0.94 -8.06 -22.69
N ILE A 51 0.14 -7.33 -22.92
CA ILE A 51 1.34 -7.29 -22.08
C ILE A 51 1.09 -6.22 -21.02
N HIS A 52 0.83 -6.64 -19.79
CA HIS A 52 0.47 -5.71 -18.73
C HIS A 52 1.66 -5.47 -17.80
N LEU A 53 2.10 -4.22 -17.69
CA LEU A 53 3.21 -3.83 -16.84
C LEU A 53 2.75 -3.34 -15.46
N GLY A 54 1.45 -3.18 -15.23
CA GLY A 54 0.93 -2.66 -13.96
C GLY A 54 1.05 -1.13 -13.90
N HIS A 55 1.57 -0.61 -12.80
CA HIS A 55 1.63 0.82 -12.48
C HIS A 55 3.07 1.28 -12.22
N ASN A 56 3.28 2.59 -12.05
CA ASN A 56 4.60 3.20 -11.81
C ASN A 56 5.68 2.76 -12.83
N ARG A 57 5.46 3.02 -14.12
CA ARG A 57 6.40 2.62 -15.17
C ARG A 57 7.05 3.83 -15.83
N ALA A 58 8.36 3.78 -16.01
CA ALA A 58 9.09 4.83 -16.73
C ALA A 58 8.77 4.77 -18.23
N VAL A 59 8.90 5.90 -18.93
CA VAL A 59 8.65 5.93 -20.39
C VAL A 59 9.56 4.95 -21.11
N LYS A 60 10.85 4.97 -20.77
CA LYS A 60 11.87 4.09 -21.36
C LYS A 60 11.49 2.61 -21.20
N GLU A 61 11.07 2.22 -20.01
CA GLU A 61 10.68 0.83 -19.71
C GLU A 61 9.49 0.36 -20.56
N ILE A 62 8.46 1.20 -20.72
CA ILE A 62 7.29 0.88 -21.55
C ILE A 62 7.68 0.76 -23.02
N VAL A 63 8.50 1.70 -23.53
CA VAL A 63 8.91 1.72 -24.93
C VAL A 63 9.81 0.54 -25.25
N ASP A 64 10.80 0.25 -24.41
CA ASP A 64 11.67 -0.91 -24.57
C ASP A 64 10.88 -2.22 -24.51
N CYS A 65 9.90 -2.32 -23.61
CA CYS A 65 8.96 -3.43 -23.60
C CYS A 65 8.20 -3.55 -24.92
N ALA A 66 7.62 -2.46 -25.42
CA ALA A 66 6.84 -2.49 -26.65
C ALA A 66 7.68 -2.87 -27.87
N ILE A 67 8.96 -2.47 -27.90
CA ILE A 67 9.94 -2.83 -28.94
C ILE A 67 10.31 -4.33 -28.84
N GLN A 68 10.66 -4.82 -27.65
CA GLN A 68 10.98 -6.24 -27.42
C GLN A 68 9.80 -7.16 -27.76
N GLU A 69 8.59 -6.73 -27.41
CA GLU A 69 7.35 -7.47 -27.64
C GLU A 69 6.79 -7.30 -29.06
N ASP A 70 7.40 -6.44 -29.89
CA ASP A 70 6.97 -6.05 -31.23
C ASP A 70 5.46 -5.73 -31.29
N ALA A 71 5.02 -4.89 -30.35
CA ALA A 71 3.62 -4.56 -30.14
C ALA A 71 3.10 -3.54 -31.16
N GLN A 72 1.82 -3.60 -31.52
CA GLN A 72 1.19 -2.60 -32.37
C GLN A 72 0.79 -1.34 -31.62
N GLY A 73 0.58 -1.43 -30.30
CA GLY A 73 0.11 -0.30 -29.50
C GLY A 73 0.58 -0.28 -28.05
N ILE A 74 0.63 0.94 -27.51
CA ILE A 74 0.82 1.22 -26.08
C ILE A 74 -0.44 1.94 -25.60
N ALA A 75 -1.04 1.49 -24.50
CA ALA A 75 -2.14 2.18 -23.85
C ALA A 75 -1.79 2.51 -22.39
N ILE A 76 -1.81 3.80 -22.06
CA ILE A 76 -1.45 4.28 -20.72
C ILE A 76 -2.58 5.01 -19.99
N THR A 77 -2.48 5.03 -18.66
CA THR A 77 -3.23 5.97 -17.82
C THR A 77 -2.30 6.93 -17.08
N SER A 78 -2.68 8.20 -16.98
CA SER A 78 -1.90 9.24 -16.28
C SER A 78 -2.80 10.18 -15.49
N TYR A 79 -2.78 10.05 -14.16
CA TYR A 79 -3.60 10.82 -13.22
C TYR A 79 -2.81 11.79 -12.32
N GLN A 80 -1.48 11.75 -12.34
CA GLN A 80 -0.62 12.55 -11.45
C GLN A 80 -0.13 13.88 -12.04
N GLY A 81 -0.57 14.24 -13.24
CA GLY A 81 0.00 15.36 -14.01
C GLY A 81 1.34 14.98 -14.68
N GLY A 82 1.92 15.96 -15.40
CA GLY A 82 3.13 15.77 -16.22
C GLY A 82 2.90 14.90 -17.46
N HIS A 83 1.65 14.70 -17.87
CA HIS A 83 1.27 13.83 -18.99
C HIS A 83 1.74 14.36 -20.34
N VAL A 84 1.84 15.68 -20.51
CA VAL A 84 2.31 16.28 -21.76
C VAL A 84 3.76 15.89 -22.02
N GLU A 85 4.64 16.12 -21.05
CA GLU A 85 6.06 15.76 -21.13
C GLU A 85 6.24 14.23 -21.26
N TYR A 86 5.48 13.47 -20.47
CA TYR A 86 5.52 12.01 -20.46
C TYR A 86 5.18 11.42 -21.84
N LEU A 87 4.07 11.87 -22.45
CA LEU A 87 3.60 11.35 -23.73
C LEU A 87 4.46 11.83 -24.90
N LYS A 88 4.93 13.09 -24.88
CA LYS A 88 5.88 13.58 -25.88
C LYS A 88 7.18 12.79 -25.85
N TYR A 89 7.73 12.54 -24.66
CA TYR A 89 8.93 11.75 -24.51
C TYR A 89 8.74 10.30 -25.01
N MET A 90 7.57 9.71 -24.75
CA MET A 90 7.23 8.38 -25.27
C MET A 90 7.19 8.37 -26.80
N HIS A 91 6.53 9.36 -27.40
CA HIS A 91 6.48 9.50 -28.86
C HIS A 91 7.87 9.70 -29.47
N ASP A 92 8.73 10.50 -28.82
CA ASP A 92 10.10 10.74 -29.27
C ASP A 92 10.92 9.44 -29.25
N LEU A 93 10.84 8.64 -28.19
CA LEU A 93 11.56 7.35 -28.12
C LEU A 93 11.03 6.34 -29.15
N VAL A 94 9.71 6.25 -29.35
CA VAL A 94 9.11 5.38 -30.38
C VAL A 94 9.56 5.80 -31.78
N THR A 95 9.61 7.11 -32.04
CA THR A 95 10.07 7.65 -33.33
C THR A 95 11.57 7.41 -33.54
N GLN A 96 12.39 7.60 -32.50
CA GLN A 96 13.83 7.30 -32.54
C GLN A 96 14.12 5.82 -32.81
N ALA A 97 13.26 4.92 -32.33
CA ALA A 97 13.33 3.49 -32.61
C ALA A 97 12.76 3.10 -33.99
N GLU A 98 12.31 4.07 -34.80
CA GLU A 98 11.69 3.87 -36.11
C GLU A 98 10.52 2.87 -36.07
N SER A 99 9.78 2.83 -34.96
CA SER A 99 8.71 1.86 -34.74
C SER A 99 7.33 2.39 -35.16
N ARG A 100 6.45 1.49 -35.59
CA ARG A 100 5.06 1.80 -36.01
C ARG A 100 4.05 1.79 -34.85
N ILE A 101 4.53 1.64 -33.61
CA ILE A 101 3.72 1.57 -32.40
C ILE A 101 2.79 2.80 -32.29
N LYS A 102 1.50 2.56 -32.02
CA LYS A 102 0.51 3.60 -31.76
C LYS A 102 0.35 3.86 -30.26
N ILE A 103 0.34 5.12 -29.84
CA ILE A 103 0.22 5.51 -28.42
C ILE A 103 -1.20 5.98 -28.12
N PHE A 104 -1.81 5.40 -27.08
CA PHE A 104 -3.13 5.73 -26.56
C PHE A 104 -3.04 6.13 -25.09
N ALA A 105 -3.86 7.09 -24.65
CA ALA A 105 -3.85 7.52 -23.25
C ALA A 105 -5.23 7.90 -22.70
N GLY A 106 -5.33 7.96 -21.37
CA GLY A 106 -6.44 8.59 -20.64
C GLY A 106 -6.04 9.02 -19.23
N GLY A 107 -6.58 10.14 -18.75
CA GLY A 107 -6.33 10.65 -17.40
C GLY A 107 -7.59 11.14 -16.68
N GLY A 108 -8.79 10.85 -17.22
CA GLY A 108 -10.01 11.45 -16.72
C GLY A 108 -10.00 12.96 -16.94
N GLY A 109 -10.27 13.74 -15.88
CA GLY A 109 -10.30 15.21 -15.94
C GLY A 109 -8.94 15.90 -15.87
N THR A 110 -7.85 15.15 -15.66
CA THR A 110 -6.51 15.73 -15.50
C THR A 110 -5.88 16.20 -16.81
N ILE A 111 -6.29 15.61 -17.94
CA ILE A 111 -5.82 15.99 -19.28
C ILE A 111 -6.87 16.90 -19.91
N LEU A 112 -6.53 18.18 -20.04
CA LEU A 112 -7.43 19.21 -20.55
C LEU A 112 -7.65 19.07 -22.06
N PRO A 113 -8.79 19.54 -22.61
CA PRO A 113 -9.05 19.47 -24.05
C PRO A 113 -7.94 20.09 -24.92
N GLU A 114 -7.36 21.20 -24.48
CA GLU A 114 -6.27 21.89 -25.18
C GLU A 114 -4.99 21.04 -25.22
N GLU A 115 -4.67 20.33 -24.13
CA GLU A 115 -3.54 19.40 -24.06
C GLU A 115 -3.79 18.14 -24.91
N ILE A 116 -5.04 17.69 -25.00
CA ILE A 116 -5.44 16.59 -25.90
C ILE A 116 -5.15 16.98 -27.36
N GLU A 117 -5.57 18.17 -27.77
CA GLU A 117 -5.32 18.69 -29.12
C GLU A 117 -3.82 18.82 -29.41
N GLU A 118 -3.05 19.36 -28.46
CA GLU A 118 -1.59 19.45 -28.56
C GLU A 118 -0.93 18.08 -28.74
N LEU A 119 -1.32 17.09 -27.94
CA LEU A 119 -0.75 15.75 -27.98
C LEU A 119 -1.14 14.98 -29.24
N HIS A 120 -2.36 15.15 -29.75
CA HIS A 120 -2.75 14.60 -31.06
C HIS A 120 -1.94 15.23 -32.19
N ALA A 121 -1.72 16.55 -32.15
CA ALA A 121 -0.88 17.24 -33.12
C ALA A 121 0.59 16.80 -33.05
N TYR A 122 1.08 16.41 -31.87
CA TYR A 122 2.43 15.89 -31.68
C TYR A 122 2.65 14.49 -32.27
N GLY A 123 1.60 13.66 -32.30
CA GLY A 123 1.64 12.31 -32.88
C GLY A 123 1.03 11.20 -32.01
N ILE A 124 0.42 11.54 -30.87
CA ILE A 124 -0.33 10.57 -30.07
C ILE A 124 -1.60 10.16 -30.82
N ALA A 125 -1.86 8.85 -30.94
CA ALA A 125 -2.91 8.33 -31.80
C ALA A 125 -4.31 8.68 -31.30
N ARG A 126 -4.56 8.52 -29.99
CA ARG A 126 -5.80 8.97 -29.36
C ARG A 126 -5.65 9.14 -27.85
N ILE A 127 -6.30 10.16 -27.32
CA ILE A 127 -6.49 10.38 -25.89
C ILE A 127 -7.99 10.41 -25.62
N PHE A 128 -8.45 9.64 -24.64
CA PHE A 128 -9.86 9.51 -24.31
C PHE A 128 -10.24 10.40 -23.13
N SER A 129 -11.16 11.34 -23.36
CA SER A 129 -11.71 12.21 -22.31
C SER A 129 -12.89 11.54 -21.57
N PRO A 130 -13.33 12.06 -20.40
CA PRO A 130 -14.55 11.59 -19.74
C PRO A 130 -15.79 11.66 -20.64
N ASP A 131 -15.85 12.62 -21.56
CA ASP A 131 -16.95 12.79 -22.51
C ASP A 131 -16.95 11.71 -23.59
N ASP A 132 -15.77 11.30 -24.07
CA ASP A 132 -15.65 10.14 -24.94
C ASP A 132 -16.15 8.87 -24.24
N GLY A 133 -15.82 8.68 -22.97
CA GLY A 133 -16.31 7.56 -22.17
C GLY A 133 -17.84 7.49 -22.06
N ARG A 134 -18.49 8.65 -21.90
CA ARG A 134 -19.97 8.75 -21.88
C ARG A 134 -20.60 8.51 -23.25
N ARG A 135 -19.99 9.06 -24.31
CA ARG A 135 -20.51 8.98 -25.69
C ARG A 135 -20.34 7.60 -26.31
N MET A 136 -19.13 7.05 -26.23
CA MET A 136 -18.74 5.79 -26.89
C MET A 136 -19.00 4.57 -26.02
N GLY A 137 -19.06 4.76 -24.70
CA GLY A 137 -18.96 3.67 -23.72
C GLY A 137 -17.57 3.03 -23.69
N LEU A 138 -17.31 2.23 -22.66
CA LEU A 138 -16.00 1.58 -22.48
C LEU A 138 -15.62 0.67 -23.67
N GLN A 139 -16.57 -0.11 -24.18
CA GLN A 139 -16.32 -0.99 -25.33
C GLN A 139 -16.05 -0.19 -26.62
N GLY A 140 -16.73 0.94 -26.84
CA GLY A 140 -16.51 1.76 -28.03
C GLY A 140 -15.11 2.36 -28.07
N MET A 141 -14.57 2.80 -26.92
CA MET A 141 -13.18 3.26 -26.82
C MET A 141 -12.19 2.15 -27.18
N ILE A 142 -12.40 0.93 -26.65
CA ILE A 142 -11.54 -0.21 -26.95
C ILE A 142 -11.62 -0.64 -28.42
N ASN A 143 -12.80 -0.59 -29.02
CA ASN A 143 -12.96 -0.87 -30.45
C ASN A 143 -12.11 0.08 -31.31
N GLU A 144 -12.02 1.34 -30.93
CA GLU A 144 -11.20 2.32 -31.64
C GLU A 144 -9.70 2.01 -31.52
N VAL A 145 -9.23 1.67 -30.32
CA VAL A 145 -7.84 1.23 -30.09
C VAL A 145 -7.51 0.04 -31.00
N LEU A 146 -8.35 -0.99 -30.99
CA LEU A 146 -8.10 -2.21 -31.76
C LEU A 146 -8.10 -1.96 -33.27
N ARG A 147 -9.02 -1.14 -33.80
CA ARG A 147 -9.04 -0.80 -35.24
C ARG A 147 -7.76 -0.12 -35.70
N GLN A 148 -7.22 0.78 -34.88
CA GLN A 148 -5.99 1.50 -35.23
C GLN A 148 -4.73 0.65 -35.10
N CYS A 149 -4.76 -0.39 -34.26
CA CYS A 149 -3.67 -1.35 -34.06
C CYS A 149 -3.75 -2.60 -34.96
N ASP A 150 -4.81 -2.77 -35.76
CA ASP A 150 -5.00 -3.97 -36.59
C ASP A 150 -4.19 -3.91 -37.89
N PHE A 151 -2.86 -3.98 -37.77
CA PHE A 151 -1.92 -4.06 -38.89
C PHE A 151 -0.92 -5.22 -38.69
N PRO A 152 -0.37 -5.79 -39.79
CA PRO A 152 0.60 -6.88 -39.70
C PRO A 152 1.94 -6.42 -39.09
N VAL A 153 2.59 -7.32 -38.37
CA VAL A 153 3.94 -7.14 -37.78
C VAL A 153 4.77 -8.40 -38.00
N GLY A 154 6.09 -8.23 -38.15
CA GLY A 154 7.02 -9.28 -38.54
C GLY A 154 6.76 -9.74 -39.98
N GLU A 155 6.92 -8.84 -40.95
CA GLU A 155 6.65 -9.14 -42.36
C GLU A 155 7.91 -9.71 -43.04
N ALA A 156 7.76 -10.51 -44.10
CA ALA A 156 8.90 -11.15 -44.78
C ALA A 156 9.94 -10.14 -45.30
N GLY A 157 9.52 -8.92 -45.63
CA GLY A 157 10.40 -7.82 -46.02
C GLY A 157 11.40 -7.40 -44.92
N ASP A 158 11.12 -7.70 -43.65
CA ASP A 158 11.97 -7.35 -42.52
C ASP A 158 13.14 -8.33 -42.32
N LEU A 159 13.09 -9.52 -42.93
CA LEU A 159 14.01 -10.62 -42.63
C LEU A 159 15.49 -10.24 -42.77
N ALA A 160 15.86 -9.57 -43.86
CA ALA A 160 17.25 -9.19 -44.12
C ALA A 160 17.76 -8.14 -43.11
N ALA A 161 16.96 -7.11 -42.85
CA ALA A 161 17.32 -6.03 -41.93
C ALA A 161 17.35 -6.53 -40.47
N ALA A 162 16.36 -7.31 -40.06
CA ALA A 162 16.28 -7.85 -38.71
C ALA A 162 17.38 -8.90 -38.44
N THR A 163 17.74 -9.74 -39.42
CA THR A 163 18.87 -10.68 -39.26
C THR A 163 20.20 -9.92 -39.06
N ALA A 164 20.40 -8.77 -39.70
CA ALA A 164 21.60 -7.96 -39.50
C ALA A 164 21.71 -7.41 -38.07
N GLY A 165 20.58 -7.13 -37.41
CA GLY A 165 20.51 -6.66 -36.02
C GLY A 165 20.86 -7.71 -34.96
N LEU A 166 20.86 -9.01 -35.30
CA LEU A 166 21.14 -10.09 -34.34
C LEU A 166 22.53 -9.97 -33.71
N ALA A 167 23.56 -9.60 -34.49
CA ALA A 167 24.93 -9.47 -33.99
C ALA A 167 25.07 -8.38 -32.92
N GLY A 168 24.21 -7.35 -32.97
CA GLY A 168 24.15 -6.28 -32.00
C GLY A 168 23.20 -6.56 -30.83
N ARG A 169 22.48 -7.70 -30.82
CA ARG A 169 21.36 -7.98 -29.91
C ARG A 169 20.30 -6.86 -29.94
N ASP A 170 20.04 -6.31 -31.12
CA ASP A 170 19.04 -5.25 -31.28
C ASP A 170 17.65 -5.74 -30.85
N PRO A 171 17.02 -5.14 -29.81
CA PRO A 171 15.75 -5.63 -29.28
C PRO A 171 14.61 -5.62 -30.30
N GLY A 172 14.57 -4.63 -31.19
CA GLY A 172 13.53 -4.53 -32.22
C GLY A 172 13.70 -5.58 -33.32
N ALA A 173 14.93 -5.87 -33.72
CA ALA A 173 15.25 -6.95 -34.65
C ALA A 173 14.87 -8.32 -34.08
N LEU A 174 15.21 -8.58 -32.81
CA LEU A 174 14.81 -9.81 -32.11
C LEU A 174 13.29 -9.94 -32.06
N GLY A 175 12.58 -8.88 -31.67
CA GLY A 175 11.12 -8.86 -31.59
C GLY A 175 10.46 -9.16 -32.94
N ARG A 176 10.91 -8.50 -34.01
CA ARG A 176 10.39 -8.70 -35.38
C ARG A 176 10.64 -10.11 -35.92
N LEU A 177 11.83 -10.70 -35.69
CA LEU A 177 12.12 -12.06 -36.13
C LEU A 177 11.25 -13.10 -35.41
N ILE A 178 10.96 -12.88 -34.12
CA ILE A 178 10.04 -13.75 -33.38
C ILE A 178 8.61 -13.56 -33.90
N SER A 179 8.14 -12.33 -34.13
CA SER A 179 6.83 -12.09 -34.73
C SER A 179 6.67 -12.72 -36.12
N LEU A 180 7.72 -12.64 -36.96
CA LEU A 180 7.76 -13.29 -38.28
C LEU A 180 7.60 -14.81 -38.13
N ALA A 181 8.31 -15.43 -37.18
CA ALA A 181 8.16 -16.85 -36.89
C ALA A 181 6.74 -17.22 -36.42
N GLU A 182 6.07 -16.33 -35.68
CA GLU A 182 4.73 -16.58 -35.15
C GLU A 182 3.62 -16.41 -36.19
N ASN A 183 3.76 -15.40 -37.08
CA ASN A 183 2.69 -14.90 -37.94
C ASN A 183 2.79 -15.38 -39.40
N GLU A 184 3.99 -15.70 -39.91
CA GLU A 184 4.27 -16.05 -41.32
C GLU A 184 4.93 -17.44 -41.44
N PRO A 185 4.24 -18.52 -41.06
CA PRO A 185 4.80 -19.88 -41.07
C PRO A 185 5.27 -20.34 -42.47
N GLU A 186 4.76 -19.77 -43.54
CA GLU A 186 5.22 -20.00 -44.92
C GLU A 186 6.69 -19.59 -45.15
N HIS A 187 7.20 -18.61 -44.41
CA HIS A 187 8.56 -18.09 -44.52
C HIS A 187 9.52 -18.70 -43.48
N GLU A 188 9.03 -19.65 -42.67
CA GLU A 188 9.78 -20.30 -41.59
C GLU A 188 11.13 -20.90 -42.06
N THR A 189 11.14 -21.54 -43.23
CA THR A 189 12.36 -22.20 -43.74
C THR A 189 13.46 -21.19 -44.05
N GLU A 190 13.10 -20.05 -44.66
CA GLU A 190 14.05 -18.98 -44.99
C GLU A 190 14.56 -18.29 -43.72
N LEU A 191 13.65 -17.98 -42.80
CA LEU A 191 13.97 -17.41 -41.49
C LEU A 191 14.96 -18.30 -40.73
N MET A 192 14.66 -19.59 -40.58
CA MET A 192 15.50 -20.50 -39.81
C MET A 192 16.85 -20.77 -40.49
N ALA A 193 16.94 -20.67 -41.83
CA ALA A 193 18.21 -20.71 -42.54
C ALA A 193 19.09 -19.49 -42.18
N ALA A 194 18.50 -18.29 -42.16
CA ALA A 194 19.18 -17.06 -41.78
C ALA A 194 19.65 -17.09 -40.31
N VAL A 195 18.78 -17.53 -39.39
CA VAL A 195 19.08 -17.69 -37.96
C VAL A 195 20.23 -18.69 -37.73
N ARG A 196 20.21 -19.84 -38.41
CA ARG A 196 21.31 -20.83 -38.31
C ARG A 196 22.63 -20.28 -38.84
N ALA A 197 22.59 -19.52 -39.95
CA ALA A 197 23.77 -18.88 -40.50
C ALA A 197 24.35 -17.81 -39.56
N ALA A 198 23.50 -17.10 -38.81
CA ALA A 198 23.93 -16.17 -37.77
C ALA A 198 24.50 -16.91 -36.55
N ALA A 199 23.80 -17.93 -36.04
CA ALA A 199 24.26 -18.73 -34.89
C ALA A 199 25.64 -19.39 -35.14
N ALA A 200 25.89 -19.88 -36.35
CA ALA A 200 27.17 -20.47 -36.73
C ALA A 200 28.37 -19.51 -36.60
N LYS A 201 28.13 -18.19 -36.61
CA LYS A 201 29.17 -17.16 -36.46
C LYS A 201 29.52 -16.86 -35.00
N ASN A 202 28.65 -17.20 -34.05
CA ASN A 202 28.83 -16.82 -32.64
C ASN A 202 29.83 -17.71 -31.89
N GLY A 203 29.94 -19.00 -32.28
CA GLY A 203 30.89 -19.95 -31.69
C GLY A 203 30.71 -20.25 -30.19
N LYS A 204 29.70 -19.68 -29.53
CA LYS A 204 29.38 -19.88 -28.11
C LYS A 204 28.48 -21.10 -27.90
N VAL A 205 28.71 -21.82 -26.80
CA VAL A 205 27.72 -22.76 -26.26
C VAL A 205 26.78 -21.96 -25.37
N ILE A 206 25.52 -21.82 -25.82
CA ILE A 206 24.51 -21.02 -25.13
C ILE A 206 23.50 -21.96 -24.48
N PRO A 207 23.52 -22.10 -23.15
CA PRO A 207 22.63 -23.00 -22.43
C PRO A 207 21.20 -22.47 -22.38
N VAL A 208 20.24 -23.39 -22.32
CA VAL A 208 18.83 -23.10 -22.10
C VAL A 208 18.38 -23.68 -20.77
N LEU A 209 17.94 -22.82 -19.86
CA LEU A 209 17.29 -23.20 -18.61
C LEU A 209 15.77 -23.19 -18.80
N GLY A 210 15.15 -24.36 -18.73
CA GLY A 210 13.71 -24.52 -18.78
C GLY A 210 13.11 -24.49 -17.37
N ILE A 211 12.21 -23.54 -17.11
CA ILE A 211 11.52 -23.39 -15.82
C ILE A 211 10.05 -23.72 -16.01
N THR A 212 9.59 -24.78 -15.36
CA THR A 212 8.20 -25.24 -15.41
C THR A 212 7.65 -25.46 -14.01
N GLY A 213 6.36 -25.68 -13.88
CA GLY A 213 5.71 -25.82 -12.58
C GLY A 213 4.22 -25.53 -12.59
N THR A 214 3.58 -25.84 -11.48
CA THR A 214 2.13 -25.66 -11.33
C THR A 214 1.73 -24.18 -11.41
N GLY A 215 0.51 -23.93 -11.87
CA GLY A 215 -0.05 -22.57 -11.93
C GLY A 215 -0.03 -21.89 -10.56
N GLY A 216 0.52 -20.68 -10.48
CA GLY A 216 0.57 -19.91 -9.24
C GLY A 216 1.67 -20.34 -8.25
N ALA A 217 2.57 -21.26 -8.62
CA ALA A 217 3.71 -21.65 -7.77
C ALA A 217 4.76 -20.53 -7.60
N GLY A 218 4.68 -19.46 -8.39
CA GLY A 218 5.61 -18.31 -8.33
C GLY A 218 6.81 -18.46 -9.25
N LYS A 219 6.62 -19.03 -10.46
CA LYS A 219 7.67 -19.22 -11.47
C LYS A 219 8.29 -17.90 -11.93
N SER A 220 7.48 -16.95 -12.40
CA SER A 220 7.96 -15.65 -12.87
C SER A 220 8.66 -14.85 -11.77
N SER A 221 8.18 -14.91 -10.52
CA SER A 221 8.88 -14.31 -9.37
C SER A 221 10.22 -14.99 -9.06
N LEU A 222 10.30 -16.31 -9.24
CA LEU A 222 11.54 -17.05 -9.07
C LEU A 222 12.54 -16.74 -10.20
N VAL A 223 12.06 -16.61 -11.45
CA VAL A 223 12.86 -16.17 -12.60
C VAL A 223 13.45 -14.80 -12.35
N ASP A 224 12.64 -13.83 -11.90
CA ASP A 224 13.12 -12.48 -11.57
C ASP A 224 14.24 -12.48 -10.54
N GLU A 225 14.09 -13.25 -9.47
CA GLU A 225 15.10 -13.38 -8.42
C GLU A 225 16.37 -14.11 -8.89
N LEU A 226 16.27 -15.04 -9.85
CA LEU A 226 17.43 -15.63 -10.54
C LEU A 226 18.14 -14.59 -11.42
N VAL A 227 17.39 -13.79 -12.19
CA VAL A 227 17.94 -12.72 -13.03
C VAL A 227 18.65 -11.67 -12.18
N ARG A 228 18.04 -11.24 -11.06
CA ARG A 228 18.65 -10.31 -10.11
C ARG A 228 20.02 -10.80 -9.64
N ARG A 229 20.12 -12.08 -9.26
CA ARG A 229 21.37 -12.70 -8.81
C ARG A 229 22.37 -12.87 -9.96
N TYR A 230 21.88 -13.21 -11.16
CA TYR A 230 22.68 -13.28 -12.37
C TYR A 230 23.36 -11.96 -12.71
N LEU A 231 22.62 -10.86 -12.70
CA LEU A 231 23.15 -9.52 -12.98
C LEU A 231 24.11 -9.01 -11.89
N ALA A 232 23.96 -9.49 -10.65
CA ALA A 232 24.84 -9.17 -9.54
C ALA A 232 26.14 -10.01 -9.55
N ASP A 233 26.07 -11.27 -9.96
CA ASP A 233 27.21 -12.17 -10.04
C ASP A 233 28.07 -11.90 -11.29
N PHE A 234 27.41 -11.61 -12.43
CA PHE A 234 28.07 -11.34 -13.70
C PHE A 234 27.87 -9.88 -14.14
N THR A 235 28.98 -9.15 -14.32
CA THR A 235 28.93 -7.74 -14.78
C THR A 235 28.88 -7.58 -16.30
N ASP A 236 29.28 -8.60 -17.06
CA ASP A 236 29.47 -8.55 -18.52
C ASP A 236 28.61 -9.54 -19.32
N LYS A 237 27.96 -10.49 -18.65
CA LYS A 237 27.14 -11.53 -19.29
C LYS A 237 25.70 -11.06 -19.54
N THR A 238 25.06 -11.65 -20.55
CA THR A 238 23.73 -11.28 -21.04
C THR A 238 22.75 -12.46 -21.02
N ILE A 239 21.47 -12.16 -20.82
CA ILE A 239 20.42 -13.16 -20.62
C ILE A 239 19.18 -12.85 -21.45
N ALA A 240 18.58 -13.88 -22.05
CA ALA A 240 17.31 -13.78 -22.75
C ALA A 240 16.24 -14.61 -22.02
N ILE A 241 15.01 -14.10 -21.95
CA ILE A 241 13.88 -14.71 -21.26
C ILE A 241 12.73 -14.88 -22.25
N VAL A 242 12.20 -16.09 -22.37
CA VAL A 242 11.01 -16.40 -23.16
C VAL A 242 9.96 -16.97 -22.22
N SER A 243 8.96 -16.16 -21.86
CA SER A 243 7.86 -16.60 -20.98
C SER A 243 6.61 -16.93 -21.80
N VAL A 244 5.86 -17.94 -21.38
CA VAL A 244 4.66 -18.42 -22.09
C VAL A 244 3.44 -18.38 -21.18
N ASP A 245 2.41 -17.66 -21.60
CA ASP A 245 1.13 -17.53 -20.89
C ASP A 245 -0.04 -18.13 -21.69
N PRO A 246 -1.09 -18.65 -21.03
CA PRO A 246 -2.21 -19.30 -21.71
C PRO A 246 -3.17 -18.31 -22.39
N SER A 247 -3.57 -18.62 -23.63
CA SER A 247 -4.60 -17.85 -24.37
C SER A 247 -6.03 -18.20 -23.92
N ARG A 248 -6.96 -17.23 -23.97
CA ARG A 248 -8.39 -17.48 -23.70
C ARG A 248 -9.10 -18.07 -24.92
N ARG A 249 -9.60 -19.30 -24.77
CA ARG A 249 -10.34 -20.03 -25.83
C ARG A 249 -11.49 -19.26 -26.49
N ARG A 250 -12.25 -18.46 -25.73
CA ARG A 250 -13.48 -17.82 -26.23
C ARG A 250 -13.22 -16.52 -27.00
N SER A 251 -12.23 -15.75 -26.57
CA SER A 251 -11.92 -14.44 -27.16
C SER A 251 -10.74 -14.48 -28.13
N GLY A 252 -9.84 -15.46 -28.02
CA GLY A 252 -8.58 -15.50 -28.77
C GLY A 252 -7.46 -14.67 -28.13
N GLY A 253 -7.80 -13.68 -27.29
CA GLY A 253 -6.83 -12.84 -26.58
C GLY A 253 -6.14 -13.53 -25.40
N ALA A 254 -5.04 -12.94 -24.93
CA ALA A 254 -4.24 -13.44 -23.81
C ALA A 254 -3.91 -12.29 -22.83
N LEU A 255 -3.68 -12.64 -21.56
CA LEU A 255 -3.06 -11.73 -20.61
C LEU A 255 -1.67 -12.29 -20.38
N LEU A 256 -0.67 -11.62 -20.95
CA LEU A 256 0.73 -11.96 -20.82
C LEU A 256 1.23 -11.25 -19.55
N GLY A 257 1.06 -11.96 -18.42
CA GLY A 257 1.19 -11.47 -17.07
C GLY A 257 2.49 -11.85 -16.40
N ASP A 258 3.41 -12.57 -17.04
CA ASP A 258 4.72 -12.88 -16.44
C ASP A 258 5.60 -11.64 -16.27
N ARG A 259 5.63 -10.76 -17.28
CA ARG A 259 6.48 -9.54 -17.27
C ARG A 259 6.17 -8.58 -16.12
N ILE A 260 4.93 -8.53 -15.61
CA ILE A 260 4.57 -7.68 -14.45
C ILE A 260 5.32 -8.05 -13.17
N ARG A 261 5.82 -9.30 -13.08
CA ARG A 261 6.54 -9.81 -11.90
C ARG A 261 8.06 -9.59 -11.99
N MET A 262 8.54 -9.15 -13.14
CA MET A 262 9.96 -9.02 -13.45
C MET A 262 10.43 -7.59 -13.11
N ASN A 263 11.11 -7.43 -11.97
CA ASN A 263 11.64 -6.15 -11.51
C ASN A 263 13.11 -5.96 -11.89
N ALA A 264 13.86 -7.04 -12.12
CA ALA A 264 15.30 -7.02 -12.39
C ALA A 264 15.63 -6.94 -13.89
N ILE A 265 14.63 -6.88 -14.77
CA ILE A 265 14.83 -6.99 -16.23
C ILE A 265 15.03 -5.65 -16.93
N ASP A 266 14.87 -4.51 -16.24
CA ASP A 266 15.21 -3.19 -16.78
C ASP A 266 16.73 -2.97 -16.76
N ASP A 267 17.44 -3.75 -17.56
CA ASP A 267 18.89 -3.71 -17.76
C ASP A 267 19.19 -4.01 -19.24
N PRO A 268 20.09 -3.26 -19.90
CA PRO A 268 20.43 -3.48 -21.32
C PRO A 268 21.00 -4.88 -21.63
N ARG A 269 21.42 -5.64 -20.61
CA ARG A 269 21.91 -7.02 -20.73
C ARG A 269 20.79 -8.07 -20.74
N VAL A 270 19.54 -7.65 -20.53
CA VAL A 270 18.38 -8.53 -20.45
C VAL A 270 17.44 -8.28 -21.64
N TYR A 271 17.02 -9.36 -22.29
CA TYR A 271 15.95 -9.35 -23.28
C TYR A 271 14.81 -10.24 -22.80
N MET A 272 13.56 -9.81 -22.92
CA MET A 272 12.41 -10.64 -22.59
C MET A 272 11.35 -10.61 -23.70
N ARG A 273 10.79 -11.76 -24.04
CA ARG A 273 9.64 -11.90 -24.94
C ARG A 273 8.54 -12.72 -24.27
N SER A 274 7.31 -12.23 -24.35
CA SER A 274 6.14 -12.90 -23.80
C SER A 274 5.33 -13.54 -24.92
N LEU A 275 5.15 -14.86 -24.89
CA LEU A 275 4.42 -15.62 -25.90
C LEU A 275 3.07 -16.09 -25.36
N ALA A 276 2.08 -16.17 -26.25
CA ALA A 276 0.81 -16.80 -25.97
C ALA A 276 0.82 -18.25 -26.47
N THR A 277 0.19 -19.19 -25.75
CA THR A 277 0.14 -20.60 -26.20
C THR A 277 -0.55 -20.77 -27.57
N ARG A 278 -1.52 -19.91 -27.90
CA ARG A 278 -2.33 -19.90 -29.15
C ARG A 278 -3.02 -21.24 -29.50
N GLN A 279 -2.94 -22.26 -28.65
CA GLN A 279 -3.51 -23.59 -28.81
C GLN A 279 -4.07 -24.12 -27.48
N SER A 280 -5.02 -25.06 -27.56
CA SER A 280 -5.63 -25.69 -26.38
C SER A 280 -4.78 -26.83 -25.85
N ASN A 281 -4.57 -26.88 -24.53
CA ASN A 281 -3.95 -27.98 -23.78
C ASN A 281 -2.45 -28.19 -23.98
N LEU A 282 -1.70 -27.18 -24.43
CA LEU A 282 -0.24 -27.22 -24.48
C LEU A 282 0.35 -26.21 -23.50
N ALA A 283 1.44 -26.61 -22.83
CA ALA A 283 2.14 -25.77 -21.87
C ALA A 283 3.05 -24.74 -22.57
N LEU A 284 3.48 -25.05 -23.80
CA LEU A 284 4.38 -24.26 -24.65
C LEU A 284 3.72 -23.86 -25.97
N SER A 285 4.16 -22.75 -26.55
CA SER A 285 3.82 -22.38 -27.94
C SER A 285 4.68 -23.20 -28.91
N LYS A 286 4.11 -23.58 -30.07
CA LYS A 286 4.85 -24.27 -31.15
C LYS A 286 6.09 -23.51 -31.62
N TYR A 287 6.16 -22.20 -31.36
CA TYR A 287 7.23 -21.31 -31.80
C TYR A 287 8.29 -21.02 -30.73
N VAL A 288 8.19 -21.64 -29.56
CA VAL A 288 9.19 -21.48 -28.48
C VAL A 288 10.58 -21.86 -28.97
N ARG A 289 10.70 -22.95 -29.75
CA ARG A 289 11.98 -23.38 -30.32
C ARG A 289 12.60 -22.32 -31.24
N HIS A 290 11.79 -21.68 -32.09
CA HIS A 290 12.28 -20.60 -32.97
C HIS A 290 12.75 -19.40 -32.15
N SER A 291 12.03 -19.03 -31.10
CA SER A 291 12.41 -17.94 -30.21
C SER A 291 13.75 -18.22 -29.50
N ILE A 292 13.94 -19.46 -29.01
CA ILE A 292 15.21 -19.90 -28.42
C ILE A 292 16.34 -19.81 -29.44
N ASP A 293 16.14 -20.34 -30.64
CA ASP A 293 17.17 -20.36 -31.69
C ASP A 293 17.56 -18.94 -32.14
N ILE A 294 16.58 -18.02 -32.23
CA ILE A 294 16.82 -16.59 -32.50
C ILE A 294 17.67 -15.96 -31.39
N CYS A 295 17.34 -16.22 -30.12
CA CYS A 295 18.13 -15.72 -28.99
C CYS A 295 19.56 -16.31 -28.99
N LYS A 296 19.71 -17.60 -29.28
CA LYS A 296 21.05 -18.22 -29.44
C LYS A 296 21.83 -17.58 -30.60
N ALA A 297 21.16 -17.30 -31.72
CA ALA A 297 21.77 -16.63 -32.87
C ALA A 297 22.19 -15.18 -32.58
N ALA A 298 21.59 -14.51 -31.59
CA ALA A 298 22.03 -13.19 -31.13
C ALA A 298 23.19 -13.23 -30.12
N GLY A 299 23.59 -14.40 -29.64
CA GLY A 299 24.81 -14.57 -28.86
C GLY A 299 24.69 -14.22 -27.37
N PHE A 300 23.48 -14.31 -26.80
CA PHE A 300 23.25 -14.27 -25.35
C PHE A 300 24.05 -15.36 -24.62
N ASP A 301 24.32 -15.17 -23.33
CA ASP A 301 25.13 -16.11 -22.54
C ASP A 301 24.27 -17.14 -21.78
N LEU A 302 22.97 -16.87 -21.61
CA LEU A 302 21.98 -17.79 -21.07
C LEU A 302 20.59 -17.47 -21.66
N VAL A 303 19.80 -18.51 -21.97
CA VAL A 303 18.38 -18.37 -22.33
C VAL A 303 17.53 -19.05 -21.26
N ILE A 304 16.58 -18.33 -20.68
CA ILE A 304 15.56 -18.87 -19.76
C ILE A 304 14.25 -19.03 -20.53
N VAL A 305 13.60 -20.18 -20.38
CA VAL A 305 12.27 -20.45 -20.94
C VAL A 305 11.32 -20.76 -19.79
N GLU A 306 10.32 -19.92 -19.58
CA GLU A 306 9.27 -20.14 -18.58
C GLU A 306 8.00 -20.66 -19.27
N THR A 307 7.46 -21.76 -18.77
CA THR A 307 6.20 -22.33 -19.28
C THR A 307 4.97 -21.70 -18.64
N SER A 308 3.81 -21.90 -19.26
CA SER A 308 2.54 -21.67 -18.57
C SER A 308 2.36 -22.68 -17.41
N GLY A 309 1.35 -22.47 -16.55
CA GLY A 309 1.08 -23.40 -15.45
C GLY A 309 0.74 -24.81 -15.95
N ILE A 310 1.54 -25.81 -15.57
CA ILE A 310 1.40 -27.19 -16.07
C ILE A 310 0.59 -28.10 -15.13
N GLY A 311 0.05 -29.18 -15.71
CA GLY A 311 -0.52 -30.30 -15.00
C GLY A 311 0.54 -31.27 -14.44
N GLN A 312 0.11 -32.43 -13.95
CA GLN A 312 1.01 -33.42 -13.35
C GLN A 312 1.85 -34.22 -14.38
N SER A 313 1.39 -34.32 -15.63
CA SER A 313 1.99 -35.18 -16.67
C SER A 313 2.66 -34.43 -17.82
N ASP A 314 2.84 -33.12 -17.70
CA ASP A 314 3.42 -32.30 -18.76
C ASP A 314 4.94 -32.22 -18.59
N THR A 315 5.70 -32.68 -19.59
CA THR A 315 7.18 -32.71 -19.59
C THR A 315 7.80 -31.95 -20.76
N GLU A 316 7.00 -31.30 -21.62
CA GLU A 316 7.44 -30.71 -22.90
C GLU A 316 8.65 -29.78 -22.80
N ILE A 317 8.87 -29.11 -21.66
CA ILE A 317 10.01 -28.22 -21.47
C ILE A 317 11.36 -28.94 -21.56
N THR A 318 11.42 -30.24 -21.25
CA THR A 318 12.67 -31.01 -21.27
C THR A 318 13.18 -31.22 -22.69
N ASP A 319 12.30 -31.19 -23.69
CA ASP A 319 12.67 -31.30 -25.11
C ASP A 319 13.22 -29.98 -25.69
N HIS A 320 13.07 -28.89 -24.94
CA HIS A 320 13.44 -27.54 -25.35
C HIS A 320 14.50 -26.89 -24.44
N SER A 321 15.00 -27.59 -23.42
CA SER A 321 15.98 -27.06 -22.46
C SER A 321 17.16 -28.01 -22.26
N ASP A 322 18.32 -27.43 -21.92
CA ASP A 322 19.53 -28.18 -21.57
C ASP A 322 19.54 -28.56 -20.08
N VAL A 323 18.90 -27.74 -19.25
CA VAL A 323 18.66 -27.96 -17.81
C VAL A 323 17.22 -27.59 -17.48
N SER A 324 16.57 -28.41 -16.66
CA SER A 324 15.16 -28.22 -16.28
C SER A 324 14.99 -27.99 -14.77
N LEU A 325 14.14 -27.01 -14.42
CA LEU A 325 13.81 -26.61 -13.06
C LEU A 325 12.30 -26.75 -12.84
N TYR A 326 11.89 -27.63 -11.92
CA TYR A 326 10.49 -27.80 -11.56
C TYR A 326 10.13 -27.02 -10.29
N VAL A 327 9.14 -26.12 -10.40
CA VAL A 327 8.67 -25.27 -9.29
C VAL A 327 7.30 -25.72 -8.82
N MET A 328 7.18 -25.96 -7.51
CA MET A 328 5.94 -26.37 -6.85
C MET A 328 5.75 -25.67 -5.50
N THR A 329 4.59 -25.85 -4.87
CA THR A 329 4.28 -25.37 -3.51
C THR A 329 4.04 -26.55 -2.58
N ALA A 330 3.91 -26.29 -1.27
CA ALA A 330 3.57 -27.30 -0.28
C ALA A 330 2.16 -27.92 -0.45
N GLU A 331 1.34 -27.38 -1.36
CA GLU A 331 -0.07 -27.73 -1.55
C GLU A 331 -0.25 -28.71 -2.73
N TYR A 332 0.31 -29.92 -2.61
CA TYR A 332 0.17 -31.00 -3.62
C TYR A 332 -0.85 -32.09 -3.23
N GLY A 333 -1.54 -31.92 -2.10
CA GLY A 333 -2.46 -32.91 -1.56
C GLY A 333 -1.75 -34.01 -0.74
N ALA A 334 -2.07 -35.28 -1.01
CA ALA A 334 -1.43 -36.41 -0.33
C ALA A 334 -0.05 -36.70 -0.92
N ALA A 335 0.88 -37.26 -0.12
CA ALA A 335 2.22 -37.64 -0.59
C ALA A 335 2.20 -38.61 -1.79
N THR A 336 1.16 -39.44 -1.93
CA THR A 336 0.98 -40.33 -3.09
C THR A 336 0.69 -39.60 -4.41
N GLN A 337 0.35 -38.31 -4.37
CA GLN A 337 0.23 -37.49 -5.59
C GLN A 337 1.59 -37.18 -6.21
N LEU A 338 2.67 -37.16 -5.41
CA LEU A 338 4.02 -36.93 -5.91
C LEU A 338 4.46 -38.05 -6.87
N GLU A 339 3.96 -39.27 -6.69
CA GLU A 339 4.21 -40.41 -7.59
C GLU A 339 3.60 -40.23 -8.99
N LYS A 340 2.76 -39.21 -9.20
CA LYS A 340 2.10 -38.92 -10.48
C LYS A 340 2.68 -37.70 -11.19
N ILE A 341 3.64 -37.02 -10.57
CA ILE A 341 4.23 -35.80 -11.12
C ILE A 341 5.46 -36.22 -11.92
N ASP A 342 5.31 -36.29 -13.25
CA ASP A 342 6.37 -36.75 -14.14
C ASP A 342 7.61 -35.85 -14.04
N MET A 343 7.43 -34.54 -13.85
CA MET A 343 8.56 -33.62 -13.67
C MET A 343 9.45 -33.95 -12.46
N LEU A 344 9.00 -34.73 -11.47
CA LEU A 344 9.88 -35.21 -10.39
C LEU A 344 10.84 -36.32 -10.84
N ASP A 345 10.60 -36.95 -11.99
CA ASP A 345 11.52 -37.90 -12.63
C ASP A 345 12.50 -37.20 -13.59
N PHE A 346 12.05 -36.14 -14.27
CA PHE A 346 12.83 -35.50 -15.33
C PHE A 346 13.58 -34.23 -14.93
N ALA A 347 13.16 -33.52 -13.87
CA ALA A 347 13.79 -32.27 -13.46
C ALA A 347 15.23 -32.47 -12.95
N ASP A 348 16.16 -31.62 -13.40
CA ASP A 348 17.51 -31.58 -12.83
C ASP A 348 17.49 -30.97 -11.43
N LEU A 349 16.61 -29.99 -11.21
CA LEU A 349 16.46 -29.24 -9.97
C LEU A 349 14.97 -29.10 -9.64
N ILE A 350 14.63 -29.26 -8.35
CA ILE A 350 13.26 -29.10 -7.86
C ILE A 350 13.22 -28.01 -6.79
N VAL A 351 12.19 -27.18 -6.87
CA VAL A 351 11.97 -26.07 -5.95
C VAL A 351 10.61 -26.16 -5.32
N LEU A 352 10.59 -26.20 -4.00
CA LEU A 352 9.41 -25.94 -3.19
C LEU A 352 9.39 -24.44 -2.83
N ASN A 353 8.76 -23.64 -3.69
CA ASN A 353 8.60 -22.21 -3.46
C ASN A 353 7.44 -21.93 -2.48
N LYS A 354 7.33 -20.68 -2.00
CA LYS A 354 6.41 -20.27 -0.93
C LYS A 354 6.65 -21.08 0.35
N PHE A 355 7.93 -21.28 0.66
CA PHE A 355 8.37 -22.12 1.77
C PHE A 355 7.98 -21.59 3.16
N ASP A 356 7.45 -20.37 3.23
CA ASP A 356 6.82 -19.73 4.38
C ASP A 356 5.45 -20.34 4.74
N HIS A 357 4.80 -21.03 3.79
CA HIS A 357 3.51 -21.70 4.03
C HIS A 357 3.61 -22.82 5.09
N ARG A 358 2.48 -23.11 5.74
CA ARG A 358 2.39 -24.20 6.71
C ARG A 358 2.57 -25.56 6.00
N GLY A 359 3.38 -26.44 6.59
CA GLY A 359 3.62 -27.78 6.05
C GLY A 359 4.78 -27.86 5.07
N SER A 360 5.44 -26.74 4.72
CA SER A 360 6.58 -26.72 3.78
C SER A 360 7.75 -27.61 4.19
N LEU A 361 7.99 -27.82 5.49
CA LEU A 361 9.03 -28.74 5.97
C LEU A 361 8.68 -30.21 5.70
N ASP A 362 7.43 -30.61 5.96
CA ASP A 362 6.95 -31.96 5.64
C ASP A 362 6.92 -32.18 4.13
N ALA A 363 6.47 -31.17 3.39
CA ALA A 363 6.49 -31.17 1.93
C ALA A 363 7.90 -31.35 1.36
N LEU A 364 8.90 -30.63 1.89
CA LEU A 364 10.29 -30.81 1.48
C LEU A 364 10.77 -32.23 1.71
N ARG A 365 10.45 -32.80 2.89
CA ARG A 365 10.81 -34.19 3.22
C ARG A 365 10.16 -35.18 2.26
N ASP A 366 8.88 -35.00 1.96
CA ASP A 366 8.12 -35.91 1.12
C ASP A 366 8.60 -35.83 -0.34
N VAL A 367 8.89 -34.64 -0.87
CA VAL A 367 9.49 -34.45 -2.19
C VAL A 367 10.90 -35.04 -2.26
N ARG A 368 11.75 -34.83 -1.25
CA ARG A 368 13.08 -35.46 -1.15
C ARG A 368 12.98 -36.99 -1.15
N LYS A 369 12.02 -37.56 -0.40
CA LYS A 369 11.77 -39.01 -0.39
C LYS A 369 11.31 -39.52 -1.76
N GLN A 370 10.42 -38.81 -2.44
CA GLN A 370 9.97 -39.19 -3.76
C GLN A 370 11.12 -39.13 -4.78
N TYR A 371 11.89 -38.04 -4.77
CA TYR A 371 13.06 -37.88 -5.64
C TYR A 371 14.08 -39.03 -5.46
N ARG A 372 14.38 -39.42 -4.21
CA ARG A 372 15.24 -40.58 -3.95
C ARG A 372 14.72 -41.87 -4.58
N ARG A 373 13.41 -42.10 -4.54
CA ARG A 373 12.77 -43.29 -5.12
C ARG A 373 12.87 -43.26 -6.64
N ASN A 374 12.55 -42.12 -7.25
CA ASN A 374 12.61 -41.89 -8.69
C ASN A 374 14.02 -42.15 -9.25
N HIS A 375 15.05 -41.70 -8.52
CA HIS A 375 16.45 -41.80 -8.97
C HIS A 375 17.27 -42.94 -8.31
N ASN A 376 16.64 -43.81 -7.52
CA ASN A 376 17.28 -44.91 -6.78
C ASN A 376 18.46 -44.47 -5.87
N LEU A 377 18.37 -43.28 -5.26
CA LEU A 377 19.41 -42.67 -4.42
C LEU A 377 19.17 -42.95 -2.92
N PHE A 378 19.14 -44.23 -2.52
CA PHE A 378 18.77 -44.63 -1.16
C PHE A 378 19.81 -44.26 -0.09
N ASP A 379 21.09 -44.14 -0.46
CA ASP A 379 22.21 -43.86 0.45
C ASP A 379 22.63 -42.37 0.47
N GLY A 380 21.96 -41.50 -0.28
CA GLY A 380 22.31 -40.09 -0.39
C GLY A 380 21.77 -39.23 0.76
N ASP A 381 22.58 -38.30 1.25
CA ASP A 381 22.20 -37.34 2.29
C ASP A 381 21.10 -36.38 1.79
N ASP A 382 20.22 -35.94 2.70
CA ASP A 382 19.12 -35.02 2.38
C ASP A 382 19.62 -33.72 1.74
N GLU A 383 20.79 -33.24 2.14
CA GLU A 383 21.39 -31.99 1.68
C GLU A 383 22.11 -32.11 0.33
N SER A 384 22.39 -33.32 -0.15
CA SER A 384 22.96 -33.53 -1.49
C SER A 384 21.89 -33.66 -2.59
N LEU A 385 20.60 -33.76 -2.21
CA LEU A 385 19.51 -33.86 -3.18
C LEU A 385 19.24 -32.48 -3.81
N PRO A 386 18.97 -32.40 -5.12
CA PRO A 386 18.70 -31.14 -5.81
C PRO A 386 17.28 -30.61 -5.56
N VAL A 387 16.85 -30.64 -4.30
CA VAL A 387 15.51 -30.21 -3.84
C VAL A 387 15.66 -29.07 -2.84
N TYR A 388 15.21 -27.88 -3.24
CA TYR A 388 15.40 -26.62 -2.51
C TYR A 388 14.08 -26.04 -2.03
N GLY A 389 14.06 -25.50 -0.81
CA GLY A 389 12.95 -24.68 -0.31
C GLY A 389 13.28 -23.20 -0.48
N THR A 390 12.40 -22.45 -1.15
CA THR A 390 12.62 -21.01 -1.45
C THR A 390 11.41 -20.14 -1.13
N ILE A 391 11.67 -18.86 -0.89
CA ILE A 391 10.64 -17.83 -0.70
C ILE A 391 10.98 -16.69 -1.66
N ALA A 392 10.55 -16.80 -2.92
CA ALA A 392 10.86 -15.78 -3.93
C ALA A 392 10.29 -14.38 -3.61
N SER A 393 9.27 -14.29 -2.75
CA SER A 393 8.72 -13.01 -2.26
C SER A 393 9.58 -12.33 -1.20
N GLN A 394 10.48 -13.07 -0.56
CA GLN A 394 11.35 -12.56 0.50
C GLN A 394 12.63 -11.98 -0.13
N PHE A 395 12.89 -10.69 0.14
CA PHE A 395 14.11 -10.04 -0.33
C PHE A 395 15.36 -10.73 0.22
N ASN A 396 16.30 -11.06 -0.67
CA ASN A 396 17.54 -11.75 -0.35
C ASN A 396 17.30 -13.10 0.40
N ASP A 397 16.30 -13.86 -0.05
CA ASP A 397 15.98 -15.17 0.52
C ASP A 397 17.20 -16.11 0.50
N PRO A 398 17.57 -16.68 1.67
CA PRO A 398 18.63 -17.69 1.78
C PRO A 398 18.40 -18.93 0.91
N GLY A 399 17.13 -19.33 0.73
CA GLY A 399 16.74 -20.43 -0.15
C GLY A 399 17.09 -20.13 -1.61
N MET A 400 16.67 -18.96 -2.10
CA MET A 400 16.96 -18.47 -3.45
C MET A 400 18.46 -18.32 -3.71
N ASN A 401 19.25 -17.89 -2.72
CA ASN A 401 20.71 -17.77 -2.85
C ASN A 401 21.37 -19.14 -3.09
N ARG A 402 20.94 -20.18 -2.35
CA ARG A 402 21.40 -21.55 -2.57
C ARG A 402 20.95 -22.12 -3.91
N LEU A 403 19.69 -21.88 -4.27
CA LEU A 403 19.13 -22.32 -5.54
C LEU A 403 19.88 -21.70 -6.73
N TYR A 404 20.15 -20.39 -6.70
CA TYR A 404 20.86 -19.70 -7.78
C TYR A 404 22.22 -20.33 -8.06
N LYS A 405 23.03 -20.55 -7.01
CA LYS A 405 24.34 -21.20 -7.15
C LYS A 405 24.21 -22.60 -7.75
N ALA A 406 23.25 -23.40 -7.26
CA ALA A 406 22.99 -24.74 -7.77
C ALA A 406 22.53 -24.75 -9.24
N VAL A 407 21.69 -23.78 -9.65
CA VAL A 407 21.26 -23.61 -11.05
C VAL A 407 22.46 -23.33 -11.95
N ILE A 408 23.29 -22.35 -11.62
CA ILE A 408 24.46 -22.00 -12.44
C ILE A 408 25.45 -23.17 -12.50
N ASP A 409 25.75 -23.81 -11.37
CA ASP A 409 26.66 -24.96 -11.33
C ASP A 409 26.15 -26.13 -12.17
N THR A 410 24.84 -26.41 -12.13
CA THR A 410 24.21 -27.46 -12.94
C THR A 410 24.27 -27.13 -14.42
N VAL A 411 24.00 -25.86 -14.79
CA VAL A 411 24.11 -25.38 -16.18
C VAL A 411 25.53 -25.56 -16.71
N VAL A 412 26.54 -25.13 -15.95
CA VAL A 412 27.95 -25.29 -16.34
C VAL A 412 28.32 -26.77 -16.45
N ALA A 413 27.94 -27.60 -15.48
CA ALA A 413 28.26 -29.02 -15.48
C ALA A 413 27.62 -29.79 -16.66
N ARG A 414 26.39 -29.43 -17.06
CA ARG A 414 25.65 -30.07 -18.16
C ARG A 414 26.11 -29.62 -19.54
N THR A 415 26.45 -28.33 -19.69
CA THR A 415 26.64 -27.71 -21.01
C THR A 415 28.08 -27.30 -21.30
N GLY A 416 28.92 -27.13 -20.27
CA GLY A 416 30.25 -26.54 -20.40
C GLY A 416 30.24 -25.05 -20.71
N ALA A 417 29.12 -24.35 -20.48
CA ALA A 417 29.01 -22.91 -20.69
C ALA A 417 29.98 -22.10 -19.81
N ASP A 418 30.44 -20.96 -20.32
CA ASP A 418 31.33 -20.03 -19.61
C ASP A 418 30.57 -19.14 -18.61
N LEU A 419 30.05 -19.76 -17.55
CA LEU A 419 29.25 -19.14 -16.48
C LEU A 419 29.78 -19.51 -15.08
N ALA A 420 31.06 -19.25 -14.81
CA ALA A 420 31.65 -19.53 -13.49
C ALA A 420 31.19 -18.51 -12.44
N SER A 421 30.28 -18.92 -11.55
CA SER A 421 29.71 -18.08 -10.48
C SER A 421 30.73 -17.73 -9.38
N HIS A 422 30.77 -16.46 -8.96
CA HIS A 422 31.51 -15.97 -7.79
C HIS A 422 30.63 -15.77 -6.56
N TYR A 423 29.36 -16.19 -6.64
CA TYR A 423 28.36 -15.96 -5.60
C TYR A 423 28.61 -16.80 -4.34
N GLU A 424 28.82 -16.16 -3.19
CA GLU A 424 29.05 -16.83 -1.90
C GLU A 424 27.75 -16.97 -1.08
N VAL A 425 27.46 -18.20 -0.63
CA VAL A 425 26.32 -18.47 0.28
C VAL A 425 26.81 -18.43 1.73
N THR A 426 26.33 -17.48 2.55
CA THR A 426 26.76 -17.33 3.95
C THR A 426 25.81 -18.01 4.96
N ALA A 427 26.37 -18.52 6.07
CA ALA A 427 25.61 -19.24 7.12
C ALA A 427 24.70 -18.35 7.99
N ALA A 428 24.95 -17.03 8.04
CA ALA A 428 24.15 -16.07 8.82
C ALA A 428 22.71 -15.90 8.30
N MET A 429 22.40 -16.49 7.15
CA MET A 429 21.14 -16.38 6.44
C MET A 429 20.03 -17.32 6.99
N GLY A 430 20.29 -18.16 8.01
CA GLY A 430 19.37 -19.24 8.41
C GLY A 430 18.15 -18.91 9.30
N LYS A 431 17.95 -17.67 9.79
CA LYS A 431 16.82 -17.36 10.71
C LYS A 431 15.60 -16.84 9.96
N ARG A 432 14.50 -17.61 9.98
CA ARG A 432 13.19 -17.20 9.46
C ARG A 432 12.62 -16.06 10.30
N ALA A 433 12.33 -14.93 9.69
CA ALA A 433 11.59 -13.83 10.31
C ALA A 433 10.16 -13.84 9.78
N TYR A 434 9.22 -14.40 10.56
CA TYR A 434 7.80 -14.29 10.23
C TYR A 434 7.30 -12.90 10.66
N VAL A 435 6.56 -12.21 9.79
CA VAL A 435 5.84 -10.98 10.18
C VAL A 435 4.82 -11.33 11.27
N ILE A 436 3.93 -12.27 10.98
CA ILE A 436 2.96 -12.81 11.94
C ILE A 436 3.34 -14.27 12.25
N PRO A 437 3.56 -14.63 13.53
CA PRO A 437 3.83 -16.01 13.90
C PRO A 437 2.69 -16.97 13.48
N PRO A 438 2.99 -18.19 13.02
CA PRO A 438 1.98 -19.17 12.57
C PRO A 438 0.87 -19.45 13.60
N GLU A 439 1.18 -19.42 14.89
CA GLU A 439 0.24 -19.60 16.00
C GLU A 439 -0.75 -18.44 16.15
N ARG A 440 -0.44 -17.26 15.62
CA ARG A 440 -1.30 -16.06 15.68
C ARG A 440 -2.13 -15.84 14.42
N VAL A 441 -2.03 -16.68 13.37
CA VAL A 441 -2.71 -16.48 12.06
C VAL A 441 -4.22 -16.21 12.16
N ARG A 442 -4.89 -16.66 13.22
CA ARG A 442 -6.34 -16.48 13.45
C ARG A 442 -6.70 -15.26 14.32
N TYR A 443 -5.79 -14.32 14.56
CA TYR A 443 -6.00 -13.16 15.44
C TYR A 443 -7.28 -12.36 15.15
N LEU A 444 -7.65 -12.14 13.88
CA LEU A 444 -8.91 -11.47 13.53
C LEU A 444 -10.16 -12.26 13.98
N ALA A 445 -10.12 -13.59 13.88
CA ALA A 445 -11.21 -14.44 14.37
C ALA A 445 -11.30 -14.39 15.90
N GLU A 446 -10.16 -14.39 16.60
CA GLU A 446 -10.11 -14.24 18.07
C GLU A 446 -10.70 -12.91 18.53
N ILE A 447 -10.48 -11.82 17.79
CA ILE A 447 -11.09 -10.51 18.05
C ILE A 447 -12.62 -10.59 17.90
N VAL A 448 -13.12 -11.24 16.85
CA VAL A 448 -14.57 -11.43 16.65
C VAL A 448 -15.17 -12.26 17.78
N GLU A 449 -14.51 -13.35 18.20
CA GLU A 449 -14.94 -14.19 19.31
C GLU A 449 -14.91 -13.42 20.64
N SER A 450 -13.88 -12.60 20.88
CA SER A 450 -13.80 -11.70 22.03
C SER A 450 -14.95 -10.68 22.06
N SER A 451 -15.26 -10.06 20.92
CA SER A 451 -16.39 -9.11 20.82
C SER A 451 -17.74 -9.81 21.09
N ARG A 452 -17.98 -10.99 20.52
CA ARG A 452 -19.23 -11.74 20.74
C ARG A 452 -19.39 -12.18 22.20
N ARG A 453 -18.31 -12.59 22.86
CA ARG A 453 -18.32 -12.90 24.30
C ARG A 453 -18.68 -11.67 25.12
N TYR A 454 -18.14 -10.50 24.78
CA TYR A 454 -18.50 -9.25 25.45
C TYR A 454 -19.99 -8.90 25.22
N ASP A 455 -20.51 -9.08 24.01
CA ASP A 455 -21.93 -8.80 23.74
C ASP A 455 -22.86 -9.74 24.53
N GLY A 456 -22.50 -11.04 24.62
CA GLY A 456 -23.21 -11.99 25.49
C GLY A 456 -23.17 -11.61 26.97
N PHE A 457 -22.01 -11.15 27.46
CA PHE A 457 -21.87 -10.62 28.82
C PHE A 457 -22.77 -9.40 29.05
N VAL A 458 -22.81 -8.44 28.11
CA VAL A 458 -23.68 -7.26 28.20
C VAL A 458 -25.14 -7.69 28.30
N ASP A 459 -25.59 -8.61 27.43
CA ASP A 459 -26.98 -9.06 27.43
C ASP A 459 -27.37 -9.76 28.74
N GLU A 460 -26.50 -10.61 29.27
CA GLU A 460 -26.70 -11.27 30.57
C GLU A 460 -26.81 -10.26 31.72
N GLN A 461 -25.83 -9.34 31.83
CA GLN A 461 -25.79 -8.36 32.91
C GLN A 461 -26.96 -7.37 32.84
N CYS A 462 -27.36 -6.95 31.63
CA CYS A 462 -28.53 -6.10 31.45
C CYS A 462 -29.83 -6.80 31.82
N ALA A 463 -29.96 -8.10 31.53
CA ALA A 463 -31.13 -8.88 31.94
C ALA A 463 -31.22 -9.01 33.47
N LEU A 464 -30.10 -9.22 34.16
CA LEU A 464 -30.02 -9.23 35.62
C LEU A 464 -30.41 -7.86 36.20
N ALA A 465 -29.83 -6.76 35.70
CA ALA A 465 -30.13 -5.41 36.14
C ALA A 465 -31.63 -5.06 35.99
N ARG A 466 -32.25 -5.46 34.87
CA ARG A 466 -33.69 -5.27 34.64
C ARG A 466 -34.54 -6.04 35.64
N ARG A 467 -34.19 -7.29 35.96
CA ARG A 467 -34.90 -8.08 36.98
C ARG A 467 -34.78 -7.44 38.36
N LEU A 468 -33.60 -6.94 38.71
CA LEU A 468 -33.36 -6.22 39.96
C LEU A 468 -34.22 -4.95 40.05
N TYR A 469 -34.33 -4.18 38.96
CA TYR A 469 -35.21 -3.02 38.87
C TYR A 469 -36.69 -3.40 39.10
N GLN A 470 -37.16 -4.47 38.45
CA GLN A 470 -38.53 -4.97 38.58
C GLN A 470 -38.83 -5.45 40.01
N LEU A 471 -37.90 -6.16 40.65
CA LEU A 471 -38.02 -6.61 42.04
C LEU A 471 -38.07 -5.42 43.00
N HIS A 472 -37.19 -4.43 42.84
CA HIS A 472 -37.20 -3.22 43.64
C HIS A 472 -38.54 -2.47 43.54
N GLY A 473 -39.07 -2.30 42.33
CA GLY A 473 -40.39 -1.71 42.12
C GLY A 473 -41.52 -2.50 42.79
N THR A 474 -41.49 -3.83 42.67
CA THR A 474 -42.49 -4.73 43.28
C THR A 474 -42.43 -4.67 44.81
N ILE A 475 -41.23 -4.71 45.39
CA ILE A 475 -41.01 -4.61 46.84
C ILE A 475 -41.55 -3.28 47.36
N ALA A 476 -41.23 -2.16 46.70
CA ALA A 476 -41.70 -0.84 47.11
C ALA A 476 -43.24 -0.76 47.07
N ALA A 477 -43.85 -1.27 46.01
CA ALA A 477 -45.31 -1.30 45.85
C ALA A 477 -46.01 -2.13 46.94
N LEU A 478 -45.46 -3.31 47.29
CA LEU A 478 -46.00 -4.16 48.36
C LEU A 478 -45.84 -3.53 49.75
N ARG A 479 -44.84 -2.67 49.94
CA ARG A 479 -44.66 -1.85 51.15
C ARG A 479 -45.56 -0.59 51.19
N GLY A 480 -46.36 -0.34 50.14
CA GLY A 480 -47.17 0.88 50.02
C GLY A 480 -46.34 2.15 49.82
N SER A 481 -45.14 2.02 49.25
CA SER A 481 -44.19 3.11 49.01
C SER A 481 -43.83 3.22 47.53
N GLU A 482 -43.33 4.38 47.10
CA GLU A 482 -42.72 4.50 45.78
C GLU A 482 -41.25 4.05 45.81
N ALA A 483 -40.81 3.39 44.75
CA ALA A 483 -39.42 2.99 44.61
C ALA A 483 -38.52 4.24 44.50
N GLY A 484 -37.48 4.30 45.34
CA GLY A 484 -36.54 5.43 45.37
C GLY A 484 -35.78 5.61 44.05
N ALA A 485 -35.25 6.82 43.84
CA ALA A 485 -34.47 7.18 42.64
C ALA A 485 -33.03 6.61 42.63
N GLU A 486 -32.60 5.98 43.73
CA GLU A 486 -31.29 5.34 43.85
C GLU A 486 -31.25 4.04 43.03
N LEU A 487 -30.16 3.85 42.27
CA LEU A 487 -29.94 2.64 41.50
C LEU A 487 -29.21 1.61 42.36
N LEU A 488 -29.72 0.38 42.35
CA LEU A 488 -29.15 -0.75 43.07
C LEU A 488 -29.02 -0.55 44.61
N PRO A 489 -30.06 -0.08 45.31
CA PRO A 489 -30.01 0.13 46.77
C PRO A 489 -29.84 -1.20 47.52
N VAL A 490 -29.33 -1.12 48.76
CA VAL A 490 -29.46 -2.21 49.73
C VAL A 490 -30.89 -2.20 50.25
N ILE A 491 -31.56 -3.36 50.22
CA ILE A 491 -32.92 -3.51 50.72
C ILE A 491 -32.87 -4.44 51.92
N ASP A 492 -33.07 -3.88 53.11
CA ASP A 492 -33.14 -4.65 54.34
C ASP A 492 -34.60 -5.04 54.68
N PRO A 493 -34.85 -6.22 55.27
CA PRO A 493 -36.17 -6.59 55.79
C PRO A 493 -36.62 -5.64 56.91
N ALA A 494 -37.90 -5.32 56.96
CA ALA A 494 -38.54 -4.57 58.05
C ALA A 494 -39.50 -5.47 58.83
N ASP A 495 -39.66 -5.23 60.14
CA ASP A 495 -40.57 -6.00 61.00
C ASP A 495 -42.04 -5.94 60.52
N SER A 496 -42.39 -4.93 59.73
CA SER A 496 -43.73 -4.73 59.13
C SER A 496 -43.90 -5.36 57.74
N ASP A 497 -42.88 -6.04 57.20
CA ASP A 497 -42.94 -6.59 55.84
C ASP A 497 -43.84 -7.85 55.74
N PRO A 498 -44.69 -7.94 54.69
CA PRO A 498 -45.34 -9.20 54.35
C PRO A 498 -44.33 -10.32 54.06
N THR A 499 -44.67 -11.58 54.35
CA THR A 499 -43.78 -12.75 54.10
C THR A 499 -43.23 -12.78 52.67
N VAL A 500 -44.08 -12.47 51.68
CA VAL A 500 -43.68 -12.41 50.25
C VAL A 500 -42.61 -11.35 49.98
N VAL A 501 -42.58 -10.24 50.74
CA VAL A 501 -41.54 -9.21 50.60
C VAL A 501 -40.19 -9.74 51.07
N GLY A 502 -40.15 -10.51 52.17
CA GLY A 502 -38.93 -11.17 52.62
C GLY A 502 -38.32 -12.12 51.57
N GLU A 503 -39.16 -12.91 50.89
CA GLU A 503 -38.72 -13.78 49.79
C GLU A 503 -38.17 -12.99 48.59
N LEU A 504 -38.87 -11.91 48.21
CA LEU A 504 -38.43 -11.04 47.12
C LEU A 504 -37.12 -10.29 47.44
N ILE A 505 -36.89 -9.91 48.71
CA ILE A 505 -35.63 -9.33 49.17
C ILE A 505 -34.49 -10.36 49.06
N GLY A 506 -34.74 -11.62 49.44
CA GLY A 506 -33.78 -12.70 49.26
C GLY A 506 -33.39 -12.91 47.79
N MET A 507 -34.39 -12.94 46.89
CA MET A 507 -34.16 -13.01 45.44
C MET A 507 -33.39 -11.79 44.92
N TYR A 508 -33.70 -10.59 45.42
CA TYR A 508 -33.00 -9.36 45.06
C TYR A 508 -31.51 -9.43 45.46
N ALA A 509 -31.21 -9.87 46.68
CA ALA A 509 -29.84 -10.03 47.16
C ALA A 509 -29.05 -11.04 46.32
N GLU A 510 -29.64 -12.21 46.02
CA GLU A 510 -29.00 -13.24 45.19
C GLU A 510 -28.70 -12.72 43.77
N LEU A 511 -29.66 -12.06 43.13
CA LEU A 511 -29.46 -11.49 41.79
C LEU A 511 -28.44 -10.35 41.79
N ARG A 512 -28.37 -9.57 42.88
CA ARG A 512 -27.41 -8.48 43.03
C ARG A 512 -25.99 -9.01 43.17
N ASP A 513 -25.80 -10.13 43.86
CA ASP A 513 -24.48 -10.77 44.01
C ASP A 513 -23.99 -11.42 42.71
N ARG A 514 -24.92 -11.84 41.85
CA ARG A 514 -24.62 -12.35 40.50
C ARG A 514 -24.22 -11.25 39.50
N LEU A 515 -24.48 -9.98 39.81
CA LEU A 515 -24.10 -8.87 38.96
C LEU A 515 -22.59 -8.63 39.05
N ASP A 516 -21.93 -8.50 37.91
CA ASP A 516 -20.49 -8.27 37.84
C ASP A 516 -20.06 -7.03 38.66
N PRO A 517 -18.93 -7.05 39.37
CA PRO A 517 -18.47 -5.90 40.17
C PRO A 517 -18.35 -4.59 39.37
N GLU A 518 -17.90 -4.63 38.11
CA GLU A 518 -17.83 -3.43 37.26
C GLU A 518 -19.23 -2.93 36.92
N CYS A 519 -20.18 -3.83 36.65
CA CYS A 519 -21.58 -3.49 36.37
C CYS A 519 -22.29 -2.91 37.60
N ARG A 520 -22.02 -3.43 38.80
CA ARG A 520 -22.53 -2.85 40.06
C ARG A 520 -22.04 -1.43 40.24
N LYS A 521 -20.72 -1.21 40.05
CA LYS A 521 -20.11 0.12 40.14
C LYS A 521 -20.67 1.09 39.09
N ALA A 522 -20.92 0.61 37.87
CA ALA A 522 -21.52 1.40 36.80
C ALA A 522 -22.94 1.88 37.16
N LEU A 523 -23.79 0.99 37.70
CA LEU A 523 -25.15 1.33 38.11
C LEU A 523 -25.18 2.29 39.30
N THR A 524 -24.41 2.03 40.35
CA THR A 524 -24.37 2.91 41.53
C THR A 524 -23.77 4.28 41.20
N GLY A 525 -22.78 4.34 40.30
CA GLY A 525 -22.17 5.59 39.83
C GLY A 525 -23.01 6.40 38.84
N TRP A 526 -24.12 5.86 38.31
CA TRP A 526 -24.94 6.55 37.30
C TRP A 526 -25.53 7.87 37.79
N THR A 527 -26.00 7.90 39.04
CA THR A 527 -26.58 9.11 39.64
C THR A 527 -25.55 10.22 39.76
N ASP A 528 -24.31 9.89 40.10
CA ASP A 528 -23.20 10.83 40.20
C ASP A 528 -22.78 11.35 38.82
N LEU A 529 -22.73 10.46 37.82
CA LEU A 529 -22.44 10.84 36.44
C LEU A 529 -23.50 11.84 35.91
N ARG A 530 -24.78 11.55 36.12
CA ARG A 530 -25.88 12.46 35.74
C ARG A 530 -25.79 13.81 36.44
N ARG A 531 -25.39 13.81 37.70
CA ARG A 531 -25.20 15.03 38.49
C ARG A 531 -24.04 15.85 37.92
N ALA A 532 -22.91 15.22 37.64
CA ALA A 532 -21.72 15.88 37.10
C ALA A 532 -22.01 16.57 35.75
N TYR A 533 -22.71 15.90 34.83
CA TYR A 533 -23.09 16.48 33.52
C TYR A 533 -24.26 17.47 33.56
N ARG A 534 -24.84 17.74 34.75
CA ARG A 534 -25.86 18.78 34.96
C ARG A 534 -25.31 20.04 35.62
N GLN A 535 -24.05 20.03 36.05
CA GLN A 535 -23.38 21.22 36.58
C GLN A 535 -23.09 22.22 35.47
N ASP A 536 -22.80 23.47 35.81
CA ASP A 536 -22.45 24.49 34.81
C ASP A 536 -21.09 24.20 34.15
N LYS A 537 -20.18 23.58 34.90
CA LYS A 537 -18.83 23.23 34.47
C LYS A 537 -18.51 21.77 34.74
N PHE A 538 -17.57 21.23 33.98
CA PHE A 538 -17.04 19.89 34.14
C PHE A 538 -15.52 19.91 34.23
N ALA A 539 -14.98 19.34 35.30
CA ALA A 539 -13.55 19.20 35.52
C ALA A 539 -13.09 17.78 35.21
N PHE A 540 -12.05 17.65 34.40
CA PHE A 540 -11.44 16.35 34.09
C PHE A 540 -9.92 16.47 34.01
N LYS A 541 -9.22 15.37 34.34
CA LYS A 541 -7.75 15.33 34.36
C LYS A 541 -7.20 14.88 33.00
N VAL A 542 -6.25 15.64 32.46
CA VAL A 542 -5.46 15.28 31.27
C VAL A 542 -3.98 15.26 31.65
N ARG A 543 -3.38 14.07 31.67
CA ARG A 543 -2.04 13.84 32.26
C ARG A 543 -2.03 14.41 33.69
N ASP A 544 -1.22 15.41 34.00
CA ASP A 544 -1.11 16.00 35.34
C ASP A 544 -1.90 17.31 35.51
N ARG A 545 -2.70 17.71 34.52
CA ARG A 545 -3.46 18.97 34.55
C ARG A 545 -4.96 18.73 34.72
N VAL A 546 -5.62 19.53 35.55
CA VAL A 546 -7.08 19.59 35.63
C VAL A 546 -7.56 20.63 34.63
N ILE A 547 -8.43 20.21 33.72
CA ILE A 547 -9.09 21.08 32.75
C ILE A 547 -10.53 21.24 33.19
N GLU A 548 -10.98 22.49 33.30
CA GLU A 548 -12.37 22.83 33.59
C GLU A 548 -12.99 23.52 32.36
N GLN A 549 -14.16 23.07 31.92
CA GLN A 549 -14.89 23.64 30.78
C GLN A 549 -16.38 23.77 31.07
N ASP A 550 -17.03 24.72 30.40
CA ASP A 550 -18.49 24.89 30.49
C ASP A 550 -19.22 23.70 29.85
N LEU A 551 -20.33 23.27 30.45
CA LEU A 551 -21.17 22.17 29.95
C LEU A 551 -22.33 22.62 29.07
N PHE A 552 -22.59 23.93 29.01
CA PHE A 552 -23.73 24.49 28.30
C PHE A 552 -23.30 25.63 27.37
N HIS A 553 -23.93 25.69 26.21
CA HIS A 553 -23.92 26.86 25.34
C HIS A 553 -25.32 27.48 25.34
N THR A 554 -25.43 28.77 25.68
CA THR A 554 -26.72 29.49 25.66
C THR A 554 -26.94 30.09 24.28
N SER A 555 -28.02 29.68 23.60
CA SER A 555 -28.37 30.23 22.29
C SER A 555 -28.94 31.65 22.38
N LEU A 556 -29.08 32.32 21.23
CA LEU A 556 -29.72 33.65 21.13
C LEU A 556 -31.15 33.68 21.70
N SER A 557 -31.85 32.54 21.74
CA SER A 557 -33.19 32.42 22.31
C SER A 557 -33.19 32.23 23.84
N GLY A 558 -32.03 32.17 24.49
CA GLY A 558 -31.88 31.88 25.92
C GLY A 558 -31.92 30.38 26.27
N THR A 559 -32.02 29.50 25.28
CA THR A 559 -32.01 28.05 25.51
C THR A 559 -30.60 27.58 25.88
N ARG A 560 -30.46 26.91 27.03
CA ARG A 560 -29.21 26.26 27.44
C ARG A 560 -29.06 24.91 26.75
N VAL A 561 -28.22 24.84 25.72
CA VAL A 561 -27.93 23.62 24.98
C VAL A 561 -26.78 22.87 25.66
N PRO A 562 -26.99 21.64 26.17
CA PRO A 562 -25.91 20.88 26.80
C PRO A 562 -24.90 20.39 25.75
N LYS A 563 -23.59 20.45 26.07
CA LYS A 563 -22.52 19.86 25.24
C LYS A 563 -22.63 18.33 25.18
N VAL A 564 -23.09 17.70 26.27
CA VAL A 564 -23.33 16.25 26.36
C VAL A 564 -24.73 16.01 26.95
N ALA A 565 -25.61 15.36 26.18
CA ALA A 565 -26.96 15.02 26.62
C ALA A 565 -27.03 13.54 27.02
N LEU A 566 -27.28 13.28 28.32
CA LEU A 566 -27.43 11.91 28.84
C LEU A 566 -28.87 11.39 28.66
N PRO A 567 -29.06 10.07 28.48
CA PRO A 567 -30.38 9.47 28.37
C PRO A 567 -31.18 9.61 29.66
N ARG A 568 -32.51 9.50 29.52
CA ARG A 568 -33.49 9.60 30.63
C ARG A 568 -34.08 8.23 30.98
N HIS A 569 -33.31 7.15 30.83
CA HIS A 569 -33.76 5.79 31.16
C HIS A 569 -34.05 5.64 32.66
N SER A 570 -35.09 4.88 32.97
CA SER A 570 -35.44 4.45 34.33
C SER A 570 -35.11 2.98 34.57
N ASP A 571 -35.26 2.12 33.55
CA ASP A 571 -34.89 0.71 33.62
C ASP A 571 -33.38 0.55 33.83
N TRP A 572 -32.99 -0.18 34.87
CA TRP A 572 -31.57 -0.40 35.17
C TRP A 572 -30.88 -1.23 34.08
N GLY A 573 -31.62 -2.09 33.37
CA GLY A 573 -31.11 -2.81 32.20
C GLY A 573 -30.73 -1.89 31.05
N ASP A 574 -31.58 -0.92 30.72
CA ASP A 574 -31.31 0.07 29.67
C ASP A 574 -30.16 1.03 30.05
N VAL A 575 -30.11 1.47 31.31
CA VAL A 575 -28.98 2.26 31.83
C VAL A 575 -27.67 1.48 31.66
N LEU A 576 -27.63 0.22 32.10
CA LEU A 576 -26.43 -0.59 32.03
C LEU A 576 -26.02 -0.87 30.58
N ARG A 577 -26.98 -1.16 29.70
CA ARG A 577 -26.71 -1.35 28.27
C ARG A 577 -26.04 -0.12 27.68
N TRP A 578 -26.62 1.06 27.90
CA TRP A 578 -26.05 2.32 27.41
C TRP A 578 -24.63 2.55 27.92
N VAL A 579 -24.38 2.35 29.23
CA VAL A 579 -23.05 2.51 29.83
C VAL A 579 -22.03 1.51 29.26
N LEU A 580 -22.44 0.28 28.95
CA LEU A 580 -21.53 -0.76 28.43
C LEU A 580 -21.30 -0.69 26.92
N THR A 581 -22.18 -0.04 26.15
CA THR A 581 -22.09 -0.02 24.68
C THR A 581 -21.83 1.36 24.07
N GLU A 582 -22.34 2.43 24.68
CA GLU A 582 -22.44 3.78 24.08
C GLU A 582 -22.23 4.91 25.09
N ASN A 583 -21.47 4.64 26.16
CA ASN A 583 -21.23 5.55 27.28
C ASN A 583 -20.89 7.00 26.87
N ALA A 584 -20.95 7.91 27.84
CA ALA A 584 -20.55 9.29 27.66
C ALA A 584 -19.14 9.39 27.03
N PRO A 585 -18.86 10.44 26.24
CA PRO A 585 -17.53 10.63 25.67
C PRO A 585 -16.45 10.55 26.76
N GLY A 586 -15.31 9.94 26.44
CA GLY A 586 -14.20 9.77 27.38
C GLY A 586 -14.30 8.56 28.30
N PHE A 587 -15.37 7.77 28.23
CA PHE A 587 -15.55 6.54 29.01
C PHE A 587 -15.66 5.32 28.10
N PHE A 588 -15.18 4.16 28.57
CA PHE A 588 -15.27 2.90 27.84
C PHE A 588 -16.74 2.57 27.47
N PRO A 589 -17.02 2.07 26.24
CA PRO A 589 -16.09 1.69 25.15
C PRO A 589 -15.79 2.83 24.16
N TYR A 590 -15.86 4.08 24.62
CA TYR A 590 -15.49 5.31 23.89
C TYR A 590 -16.27 5.55 22.59
N ALA A 591 -17.46 4.95 22.44
CA ALA A 591 -18.26 5.03 21.22
C ALA A 591 -18.57 6.49 20.83
N ALA A 592 -18.90 7.35 21.80
CA ALA A 592 -19.22 8.76 21.59
C ALA A 592 -17.99 9.69 21.52
N GLY A 593 -16.78 9.14 21.64
CA GLY A 593 -15.51 9.89 21.60
C GLY A 593 -14.55 9.48 22.71
N VAL A 594 -13.24 9.66 22.46
CA VAL A 594 -12.17 9.25 23.38
C VAL A 594 -11.83 10.27 24.48
N PHE A 595 -12.39 11.49 24.37
CA PHE A 595 -12.21 12.57 25.34
C PHE A 595 -13.57 12.97 25.93
N PRO A 596 -13.62 13.37 27.22
CA PRO A 596 -14.87 13.80 27.86
C PRO A 596 -15.57 14.96 27.18
N LEU A 597 -14.79 15.92 26.69
CA LEU A 597 -15.25 17.10 25.97
C LEU A 597 -14.31 17.39 24.79
N LYS A 598 -14.82 18.09 23.76
CA LYS A 598 -14.00 18.61 22.66
C LYS A 598 -13.00 19.65 23.20
N ARG A 599 -11.89 19.86 22.50
CA ARG A 599 -10.94 20.92 22.87
C ARG A 599 -11.53 22.29 22.60
N GLU A 600 -11.29 23.24 23.49
CA GLU A 600 -11.55 24.66 23.25
C GLU A 600 -10.27 25.30 22.71
N GLY A 601 -10.39 26.13 21.67
CA GLY A 601 -9.27 26.86 21.07
C GLY A 601 -8.35 26.06 20.14
N GLU A 602 -8.65 24.79 19.86
CA GLU A 602 -7.94 23.99 18.84
C GLU A 602 -8.96 23.18 18.04
N ASP A 603 -9.43 23.79 16.94
CA ASP A 603 -10.36 23.13 16.03
C ASP A 603 -9.73 21.87 15.41
N PRO A 604 -10.55 20.86 15.03
CA PRO A 604 -10.06 19.65 14.38
C PRO A 604 -9.52 19.92 12.97
N THR A 605 -9.72 21.14 12.45
CA THR A 605 -9.27 21.57 11.12
C THR A 605 -7.78 21.30 10.94
N ARG A 606 -7.47 20.62 9.84
CA ARG A 606 -6.10 20.38 9.41
C ARG A 606 -6.09 20.46 7.88
N MET A 607 -5.55 21.56 7.35
CA MET A 607 -5.55 21.81 5.91
C MET A 607 -4.38 21.09 5.25
N PHE A 608 -4.69 20.35 4.19
CA PHE A 608 -3.73 19.66 3.33
C PHE A 608 -3.15 20.67 2.35
N ALA A 609 -1.82 20.77 2.29
CA ALA A 609 -1.14 21.70 1.39
C ALA A 609 0.21 21.12 0.93
N GLY A 610 0.54 21.39 -0.31
CA GLY A 610 1.81 21.03 -0.94
C GLY A 610 1.75 21.35 -2.42
N GLU A 611 2.60 22.26 -2.87
CA GLU A 611 2.70 22.63 -4.28
C GLU A 611 4.07 23.27 -4.55
N GLY A 612 4.73 22.83 -5.62
CA GLY A 612 6.02 23.37 -6.05
C GLY A 612 7.17 23.02 -5.09
N GLY A 613 8.08 23.97 -4.90
CA GLY A 613 9.21 23.83 -3.98
C GLY A 613 8.86 24.11 -2.52
N PRO A 614 9.79 23.81 -1.58
CA PRO A 614 9.56 23.98 -0.14
C PRO A 614 9.17 25.40 0.25
N GLU A 615 9.73 26.44 -0.38
CA GLU A 615 9.40 27.84 -0.07
C GLU A 615 7.97 28.21 -0.46
N ARG A 616 7.46 27.71 -1.61
CA ARG A 616 6.07 27.97 -2.03
C ARG A 616 5.09 27.35 -1.05
N THR A 617 5.35 26.12 -0.64
CA THR A 617 4.52 25.41 0.33
C THR A 617 4.64 26.02 1.73
N ASN A 618 5.84 26.46 2.15
CA ASN A 618 6.03 27.20 3.40
C ASN A 618 5.16 28.47 3.45
N ARG A 619 5.16 29.26 2.37
CA ARG A 619 4.26 30.44 2.25
C ARG A 619 2.79 30.07 2.40
N ARG A 620 2.35 28.96 1.80
CA ARG A 620 0.97 28.48 1.93
C ARG A 620 0.66 28.05 3.37
N PHE A 621 1.57 27.37 4.06
CA PHE A 621 1.40 27.01 5.47
C PHE A 621 1.25 28.23 6.37
N HIS A 622 2.09 29.25 6.19
CA HIS A 622 1.97 30.52 6.94
C HIS A 622 0.63 31.20 6.65
N TYR A 623 0.21 31.26 5.39
CA TYR A 623 -1.10 31.81 5.01
C TYR A 623 -2.29 31.09 5.67
N VAL A 624 -2.35 29.75 5.62
CA VAL A 624 -3.50 29.00 6.17
C VAL A 624 -3.50 28.91 7.70
N SER A 625 -2.36 29.18 8.35
CA SER A 625 -2.22 29.15 9.81
C SER A 625 -2.23 30.55 10.44
N LEU A 626 -2.24 31.61 9.63
CA LEU A 626 -2.13 32.98 10.11
C LEU A 626 -3.29 33.34 11.06
N GLY A 627 -2.94 33.86 12.24
CA GLY A 627 -3.91 34.24 13.27
C GLY A 627 -4.57 33.06 14.00
N MET A 628 -4.21 31.82 13.69
CA MET A 628 -4.69 30.65 14.42
C MET A 628 -3.92 30.46 15.74
N PRO A 629 -4.60 30.04 16.83
CA PRO A 629 -3.97 29.80 18.13
C PRO A 629 -3.02 28.60 18.17
N ALA A 630 -3.08 27.71 17.16
CA ALA A 630 -2.26 26.51 17.02
C ALA A 630 -2.00 26.20 15.54
N ALA A 631 -0.76 25.82 15.20
CA ALA A 631 -0.35 25.49 13.83
C ALA A 631 -0.48 23.97 13.59
N ARG A 632 -1.50 23.57 12.80
CA ARG A 632 -1.77 22.17 12.47
C ARG A 632 -1.57 21.93 10.97
N LEU A 633 -0.32 21.66 10.59
CA LEU A 633 0.08 21.53 9.19
C LEU A 633 -0.19 20.12 8.66
N SER A 634 -0.52 20.00 7.38
CA SER A 634 -0.57 18.70 6.71
C SER A 634 0.07 18.78 5.32
N THR A 635 1.16 18.06 5.17
CA THR A 635 2.04 18.13 4.00
C THR A 635 1.65 17.09 2.96
N ALA A 636 1.41 17.56 1.74
CA ALA A 636 1.29 16.75 0.52
C ALA A 636 2.62 16.77 -0.24
N PHE A 637 3.16 15.61 -0.60
CA PHE A 637 4.41 15.50 -1.36
C PHE A 637 4.12 15.25 -2.84
N ASP A 638 4.98 15.75 -3.71
CA ASP A 638 4.88 15.47 -5.14
C ASP A 638 5.12 13.98 -5.43
N SER A 639 4.69 13.53 -6.61
CA SER A 639 4.81 12.11 -6.99
C SER A 639 6.26 11.62 -6.99
N VAL A 640 7.23 12.48 -7.31
CA VAL A 640 8.67 12.14 -7.27
C VAL A 640 9.10 11.79 -5.84
N THR A 641 8.80 12.66 -4.86
CA THR A 641 9.10 12.41 -3.45
C THR A 641 8.31 11.23 -2.88
N LEU A 642 7.04 11.05 -3.29
CA LEU A 642 6.21 9.93 -2.83
C LEU A 642 6.81 8.55 -3.18
N TYR A 643 7.58 8.49 -4.27
CA TYR A 643 8.27 7.28 -4.72
C TYR A 643 9.74 7.23 -4.30
N GLY A 644 10.21 8.19 -3.49
CA GLY A 644 11.56 8.17 -2.93
C GLY A 644 12.67 8.44 -3.95
N GLU A 645 12.33 9.14 -5.03
CA GLU A 645 13.26 9.49 -6.10
C GLU A 645 13.73 10.95 -5.97
N ASP A 646 14.92 11.22 -6.50
CA ASP A 646 15.43 12.59 -6.64
C ASP A 646 14.85 13.26 -7.92
N PRO A 647 14.69 14.60 -7.93
CA PRO A 647 14.30 15.33 -9.13
C PRO A 647 15.36 15.21 -10.25
N ASP A 648 14.92 14.88 -11.46
CA ASP A 648 15.77 14.69 -12.64
C ASP A 648 15.30 15.54 -13.84
N ARG A 649 16.18 15.76 -14.82
CA ARG A 649 15.86 16.44 -16.10
C ARG A 649 15.15 15.54 -17.10
N ARG A 650 15.14 14.21 -16.89
CA ARG A 650 14.40 13.26 -17.74
C ARG A 650 12.93 13.69 -17.80
N PRO A 651 12.31 13.85 -18.99
CA PRO A 651 11.01 14.50 -19.10
C PRO A 651 9.88 13.87 -18.28
N ASP A 652 9.91 12.54 -18.14
CA ASP A 652 8.92 11.79 -17.35
C ASP A 652 9.04 11.97 -15.83
N ILE A 653 10.19 12.46 -15.34
CA ILE A 653 10.39 12.92 -13.96
C ILE A 653 10.18 14.43 -13.88
N TYR A 654 10.82 15.21 -14.77
CA TYR A 654 10.83 16.67 -14.73
C TYR A 654 9.42 17.28 -14.76
N GLY A 655 8.54 16.76 -15.62
CA GLY A 655 7.15 17.20 -15.72
C GLY A 655 6.30 16.91 -14.47
N LYS A 656 6.83 16.18 -13.48
CA LYS A 656 6.13 15.80 -12.24
C LYS A 656 6.67 16.51 -10.99
N ILE A 657 7.83 17.17 -11.09
CA ILE A 657 8.47 17.85 -9.95
C ILE A 657 7.59 19.00 -9.44
N GLY A 658 7.18 18.93 -8.18
CA GLY A 658 6.34 19.95 -7.53
C GLY A 658 4.89 20.00 -8.00
N ASN A 659 4.47 19.05 -8.86
CA ASN A 659 3.08 18.89 -9.26
C ASN A 659 2.35 18.00 -8.24
N SER A 660 1.10 18.35 -7.94
CA SER A 660 0.25 17.61 -7.00
C SER A 660 0.79 17.50 -5.55
N GLY A 661 1.86 18.26 -5.23
CA GLY A 661 2.52 18.19 -3.93
C GLY A 661 3.83 18.98 -3.91
N VAL A 662 4.47 19.04 -2.73
CA VAL A 662 5.78 19.68 -2.55
C VAL A 662 6.93 18.73 -2.86
N SER A 663 7.93 19.21 -3.59
CA SER A 663 9.15 18.45 -3.91
C SER A 663 10.18 18.56 -2.80
N ILE A 664 10.54 17.44 -2.16
CA ILE A 664 11.51 17.39 -1.04
C ILE A 664 12.49 16.24 -1.29
N ALA A 665 13.71 16.58 -1.69
CA ALA A 665 14.78 15.61 -1.94
C ALA A 665 15.82 15.58 -0.80
N THR A 666 15.94 16.66 -0.04
CA THR A 666 17.01 16.83 0.97
C THR A 666 16.48 17.26 2.34
N VAL A 667 17.30 17.05 3.37
CA VAL A 667 17.03 17.58 4.73
C VAL A 667 16.89 19.10 4.71
N ASP A 668 17.67 19.81 3.89
CA ASP A 668 17.59 21.27 3.77
C ASP A 668 16.27 21.73 3.15
N ASP A 669 15.65 20.93 2.28
CA ASP A 669 14.32 21.23 1.76
C ASP A 669 13.25 21.04 2.85
N ALA A 670 13.38 20.03 3.72
CA ALA A 670 12.52 19.89 4.90
C ALA A 670 12.69 21.06 5.89
N LYS A 671 13.92 21.56 6.08
CA LYS A 671 14.20 22.76 6.89
C LYS A 671 13.50 24.00 6.33
N LYS A 672 13.63 24.25 5.02
CA LYS A 672 12.94 25.37 4.35
C LYS A 672 11.41 25.23 4.46
N LEU A 673 10.89 24.03 4.22
CA LEU A 673 9.46 23.72 4.24
C LEU A 673 8.81 24.11 5.58
N TYR A 674 9.48 23.79 6.69
CA TYR A 674 8.96 24.03 8.04
C TYR A 674 9.57 25.25 8.74
N SER A 675 10.30 26.10 8.02
CA SER A 675 10.89 27.31 8.58
C SER A 675 9.83 28.27 9.14
N GLY A 676 10.14 28.91 10.26
CA GLY A 676 9.22 29.79 11.00
C GLY A 676 8.15 29.05 11.81
N PHE A 677 8.10 27.71 11.77
CA PHE A 677 7.26 26.91 12.65
C PHE A 677 8.13 26.15 13.64
N ASP A 678 8.02 26.47 14.93
CA ASP A 678 8.69 25.70 15.98
C ASP A 678 8.10 24.29 16.08
N LEU A 679 8.81 23.29 15.57
CA LEU A 679 8.37 21.90 15.49
C LEU A 679 8.30 21.20 16.86
N ALA A 680 8.98 21.75 17.87
CA ALA A 680 8.95 21.26 19.25
C ALA A 680 7.91 22.01 20.12
N ASP A 681 7.24 23.04 19.60
CA ASP A 681 6.24 23.81 20.34
C ASP A 681 4.99 22.96 20.61
N PRO A 682 4.42 22.98 21.82
CA PRO A 682 3.21 22.24 22.15
C PRO A 682 1.96 22.70 21.38
N LYS A 683 1.99 23.77 20.60
CA LYS A 683 0.89 24.26 19.74
C LYS A 683 1.16 24.01 18.26
N THR A 684 2.30 23.44 17.90
CA THR A 684 2.61 23.03 16.52
C THR A 684 2.43 21.53 16.38
N SER A 685 1.86 21.07 15.27
CA SER A 685 1.77 19.65 14.94
C SER A 685 1.73 19.45 13.43
N VAL A 686 2.68 18.66 12.91
CA VAL A 686 2.81 18.39 11.48
C VAL A 686 2.34 16.98 11.15
N SER A 687 1.49 16.85 10.13
CA SER A 687 1.12 15.57 9.54
C SER A 687 1.76 15.44 8.17
N MET A 688 2.41 14.32 7.88
CA MET A 688 3.09 14.06 6.60
C MET A 688 2.46 12.84 5.93
N THR A 689 1.82 13.06 4.77
CA THR A 689 1.21 11.99 3.97
C THR A 689 2.27 11.37 3.05
N ILE A 690 3.03 10.43 3.60
CA ILE A 690 4.12 9.71 2.91
C ILE A 690 4.09 8.24 3.35
N ASN A 691 4.36 7.31 2.42
CA ASN A 691 4.29 5.86 2.68
C ASN A 691 5.61 5.16 2.35
N GLY A 692 5.90 4.86 1.07
CA GLY A 692 7.10 4.11 0.65
C GLY A 692 8.42 4.61 1.30
N PRO A 693 8.82 5.88 1.10
CA PRO A 693 10.01 6.46 1.70
C PRO A 693 9.73 7.16 3.05
N ALA A 694 8.65 6.79 3.76
CA ALA A 694 8.31 7.39 5.04
C ALA A 694 9.43 7.37 6.08
N PRO A 695 10.26 6.31 6.22
CA PRO A 695 11.39 6.32 7.15
C PRO A 695 12.39 7.44 6.86
N MET A 696 12.71 7.69 5.58
CA MET A 696 13.64 8.73 5.14
C MET A 696 13.06 10.12 5.40
N MET A 697 11.79 10.33 5.02
CA MET A 697 11.11 11.61 5.25
C MET A 697 10.92 11.92 6.74
N LEU A 698 10.65 10.90 7.56
CA LEU A 698 10.60 11.05 9.00
C LEU A 698 11.98 11.44 9.57
N ALA A 699 13.06 10.85 9.06
CA ALA A 699 14.41 11.23 9.44
C ALA A 699 14.72 12.68 9.05
N PHE A 700 14.31 13.14 7.87
CA PHE A 700 14.46 14.54 7.45
C PHE A 700 13.72 15.49 8.40
N PHE A 701 12.46 15.16 8.73
CA PHE A 701 11.65 15.94 9.66
C PHE A 701 12.26 16.00 11.07
N MET A 702 12.70 14.86 11.62
CA MET A 702 13.32 14.82 12.95
C MET A 702 14.62 15.64 12.99
N ASN A 703 15.45 15.56 11.94
CA ASN A 703 16.66 16.37 11.85
C ASN A 703 16.34 17.87 11.71
N ALA A 704 15.34 18.25 10.93
CA ALA A 704 14.90 19.65 10.85
C ALA A 704 14.45 20.18 12.22
N ALA A 705 13.70 19.40 13.00
CA ALA A 705 13.29 19.77 14.36
C ALA A 705 14.48 19.87 15.33
N ILE A 706 15.43 18.93 15.27
CA ILE A 706 16.63 18.95 16.10
C ILE A 706 17.50 20.17 15.77
N ASP A 707 17.66 20.49 14.49
CA ASP A 707 18.42 21.65 14.04
C ASP A 707 17.75 22.96 14.48
N GLN A 708 16.41 23.08 14.47
CA GLN A 708 15.72 24.22 15.09
C GLN A 708 16.04 24.34 16.60
N GLY A 709 16.14 23.22 17.32
CA GLY A 709 16.58 23.21 18.72
C GLY A 709 18.03 23.71 18.89
N CYS A 710 18.90 23.33 17.95
CA CYS A 710 20.28 23.80 17.90
C CYS A 710 20.35 25.31 17.63
N GLU A 711 19.56 25.83 16.68
CA GLU A 711 19.49 27.26 16.38
C GLU A 711 19.05 28.10 17.59
N LYS A 712 18.03 27.63 18.33
CA LYS A 712 17.62 28.29 19.58
C LYS A 712 18.73 28.31 20.61
N TYR A 713 19.49 27.22 20.74
CA TYR A 713 20.64 27.16 21.64
C TYR A 713 21.74 28.13 21.18
N ILE A 714 22.06 28.17 19.89
CA ILE A 714 23.07 29.06 19.30
C ILE A 714 22.72 30.52 19.59
N ASN A 715 21.47 30.93 19.33
CA ASN A 715 20.98 32.29 19.61
C ASN A 715 21.00 32.61 21.12
N ALA A 716 20.55 31.67 21.96
CA ALA A 716 20.51 31.88 23.41
C ALA A 716 21.91 32.03 24.05
N ASN A 717 22.96 31.53 23.39
CA ASN A 717 24.34 31.57 23.89
C ASN A 717 25.26 32.51 23.09
N GLY A 718 24.75 33.26 22.10
CA GLY A 718 25.53 34.22 21.32
C GLY A 718 26.62 33.57 20.45
N LEU A 719 26.38 32.36 19.94
CA LEU A 719 27.35 31.56 19.18
C LEU A 719 27.28 31.76 17.65
N GLU A 720 26.44 32.68 17.17
CA GLU A 720 26.12 32.84 15.75
C GLU A 720 27.38 33.06 14.89
N LYS A 721 28.31 33.89 15.37
CA LYS A 721 29.56 34.18 14.64
C LYS A 721 30.48 32.97 14.54
N GLU A 722 30.59 32.18 15.60
CA GLU A 722 31.42 30.97 15.61
C GLU A 722 30.83 29.92 14.67
N VAL A 723 29.52 29.73 14.73
CA VAL A 723 28.80 28.79 13.87
C VAL A 723 28.90 29.21 12.40
N GLU A 724 28.72 30.48 12.08
CA GLU A 724 28.85 30.99 10.71
C GLU A 724 30.24 30.70 10.14
N GLN A 725 31.31 30.91 10.91
CA GLN A 725 32.68 30.56 10.50
C GLN A 725 32.86 29.06 10.23
N LYS A 726 32.25 28.20 11.05
CA LYS A 726 32.28 26.74 10.82
C LYS A 726 31.53 26.37 9.55
N ILE A 727 30.35 26.96 9.30
CA ILE A 727 29.56 26.72 8.10
C ILE A 727 30.35 27.14 6.85
N GLU A 728 30.93 28.34 6.84
CA GLU A 728 31.76 28.82 5.73
C GLU A 728 32.95 27.88 5.46
N ALA A 729 33.62 27.41 6.51
CA ALA A 729 34.72 26.45 6.38
C ALA A 729 34.26 25.13 5.75
N ILE A 730 33.12 24.58 6.21
CA ILE A 730 32.53 23.34 5.67
C ILE A 730 32.09 23.52 4.22
N SER A 731 31.42 24.63 3.88
CA SER A 731 31.00 24.91 2.50
C SER A 731 32.20 25.04 1.56
N LYS A 732 33.28 25.69 2.02
CA LYS A 732 34.53 25.81 1.25
C LYS A 732 35.20 24.46 1.02
N GLU A 733 35.22 23.58 2.02
CA GLU A 733 35.76 22.22 1.90
C GLU A 733 34.95 21.37 0.91
N ARG A 734 33.62 21.48 0.92
CA ARG A 734 32.73 20.74 0.00
C ARG A 734 32.75 21.28 -1.43
N GLY A 735 33.28 22.47 -1.68
CA GLY A 735 33.28 23.10 -3.00
C GLY A 735 31.87 23.43 -3.54
N ALA A 736 30.88 23.55 -2.67
CA ALA A 736 29.48 23.79 -3.02
C ALA A 736 28.95 25.05 -2.30
N PRO A 737 28.11 25.87 -2.96
CA PRO A 737 27.52 27.04 -2.31
C PRO A 737 26.55 26.62 -1.20
N ARG A 738 26.49 27.41 -0.13
CA ARG A 738 25.52 27.21 0.96
C ARG A 738 24.09 27.31 0.43
N PRO A 739 23.19 26.36 0.76
CA PRO A 739 21.78 26.48 0.45
C PRO A 739 21.15 27.70 1.15
N HIS A 740 20.23 28.38 0.48
CA HIS A 740 19.48 29.51 1.04
C HIS A 740 18.00 29.35 0.74
N TYR A 741 17.17 30.00 1.55
CA TYR A 741 15.75 30.16 1.28
C TYR A 741 15.56 31.10 0.08
N ARG A 742 14.84 30.68 -0.96
CA ARG A 742 14.65 31.48 -2.18
C ARG A 742 13.41 32.36 -2.10
N GLY A 743 13.62 33.68 -2.20
CA GLY A 743 12.57 34.70 -2.15
C GLY A 743 12.36 35.27 -0.74
N ASP A 744 11.33 36.10 -0.59
CA ASP A 744 11.02 36.74 0.70
C ASP A 744 10.39 35.76 1.69
N LEU A 745 10.69 35.94 2.98
CA LEU A 745 10.04 35.21 4.06
C LEU A 745 8.57 35.62 4.15
N PRO A 746 7.62 34.66 4.26
CA PRO A 746 6.21 34.99 4.43
C PRO A 746 5.93 35.71 5.76
N GLU A 747 4.80 36.40 5.82
CA GLU A 747 4.30 36.97 7.08
C GLU A 747 4.15 35.86 8.14
N GLY A 748 4.67 36.12 9.35
CA GLY A 748 4.67 35.16 10.45
C GLY A 748 5.92 34.26 10.53
N ASN A 749 6.80 34.27 9.52
CA ASN A 749 8.07 33.52 9.55
C ASN A 749 9.19 34.36 10.18
N ASP A 750 9.77 33.86 11.28
CA ASP A 750 10.83 34.52 12.04
C ASP A 750 12.26 34.08 11.65
N GLY A 751 12.39 33.23 10.63
CA GLY A 751 13.66 32.69 10.13
C GLY A 751 14.16 31.45 10.88
N LEU A 752 13.45 30.94 11.90
CA LEU A 752 13.80 29.71 12.59
C LEU A 752 13.86 28.52 11.61
N GLY A 753 14.93 27.73 11.66
CA GLY A 753 15.20 26.57 10.81
C GLY A 753 16.06 26.87 9.57
N LEU A 754 16.47 28.13 9.37
CA LEU A 754 17.25 28.54 8.19
C LEU A 754 18.75 28.75 8.48
N MET A 755 19.15 28.90 9.75
CA MET A 755 20.55 29.14 10.10
C MET A 755 21.42 27.93 9.78
N LEU A 756 20.93 26.70 9.94
CA LEU A 756 21.74 25.50 9.71
C LEU A 756 21.57 24.90 8.30
N LEU A 757 21.15 25.67 7.29
CA LEU A 757 21.09 25.16 5.91
C LEU A 757 22.48 24.76 5.40
N GLY A 758 22.60 23.53 4.88
CA GLY A 758 23.83 22.92 4.36
C GLY A 758 24.67 22.17 5.40
N VAL A 759 24.33 22.24 6.68
CA VAL A 759 25.04 21.55 7.79
C VAL A 759 24.05 20.93 8.77
N SER A 760 24.51 20.15 9.73
CA SER A 760 23.69 19.66 10.85
C SER A 760 24.23 20.17 12.19
N GLY A 761 23.39 20.22 13.22
CA GLY A 761 23.76 20.74 14.54
C GLY A 761 24.99 20.08 15.16
N ASP A 762 25.19 18.77 14.93
CA ASP A 762 26.35 18.01 15.40
C ASP A 762 27.68 18.40 14.72
N GLN A 763 27.63 19.05 13.56
CA GLN A 763 28.81 19.57 12.86
C GLN A 763 29.29 20.90 13.42
N VAL A 764 28.42 21.64 14.11
CA VAL A 764 28.70 23.02 14.55
C VAL A 764 28.69 23.20 16.07
N LEU A 765 28.04 22.29 16.81
CA LEU A 765 27.97 22.28 18.28
C LEU A 765 28.80 21.14 18.89
N PRO A 766 29.22 21.26 20.17
CA PRO A 766 29.79 20.16 20.93
C PRO A 766 28.84 18.94 21.01
N ALA A 767 29.41 17.73 20.99
CA ALA A 767 28.66 16.48 20.90
C ALA A 767 27.70 16.25 22.09
N ASP A 768 28.08 16.64 23.30
CA ASP A 768 27.26 16.54 24.51
C ASP A 768 26.07 17.52 24.47
N VAL A 769 26.29 18.73 23.97
CA VAL A 769 25.24 19.74 23.77
C VAL A 769 24.24 19.26 22.73
N TYR A 770 24.71 18.81 21.57
CA TYR A 770 23.85 18.27 20.51
C TYR A 770 23.04 17.06 21.00
N ALA A 771 23.67 16.11 21.68
CA ALA A 771 22.99 14.91 22.19
C ALA A 771 21.86 15.25 23.16
N ARG A 772 22.05 16.25 24.05
CA ARG A 772 21.00 16.73 24.94
C ARG A 772 19.84 17.36 24.17
N ILE A 773 20.13 18.29 23.25
CA ILE A 773 19.11 18.96 22.42
C ILE A 773 18.32 17.92 21.63
N LYS A 774 19.00 16.95 21.02
CA LYS A 774 18.37 15.85 20.28
C LYS A 774 17.39 15.07 21.15
N ALA A 775 17.80 14.65 22.35
CA ALA A 775 16.93 13.91 23.26
C ALA A 775 15.69 14.71 23.70
N GLU A 776 15.87 15.99 24.06
CA GLU A 776 14.79 16.88 24.46
C GLU A 776 13.81 17.14 23.31
N THR A 777 14.31 17.43 22.11
CA THR A 777 13.48 17.67 20.92
C THR A 777 12.68 16.43 20.52
N LEU A 778 13.29 15.24 20.51
CA LEU A 778 12.60 13.99 20.17
C LEU A 778 11.42 13.68 21.11
N CYS A 779 11.53 14.05 22.39
CA CYS A 779 10.44 13.90 23.35
C CYS A 779 9.32 14.95 23.16
N ALA A 780 9.67 16.15 22.69
CA ALA A 780 8.76 17.28 22.55
C ALA A 780 7.95 17.26 21.23
N VAL A 781 8.57 16.82 20.14
CA VAL A 781 8.03 16.93 18.78
C VAL A 781 6.64 16.30 18.65
N ARG A 782 5.74 16.99 17.94
CA ARG A 782 4.35 16.57 17.74
C ARG A 782 4.03 16.38 16.26
N GLY A 783 3.47 15.24 15.92
CA GLY A 783 3.08 15.02 14.53
C GLY A 783 2.60 13.62 14.22
N THR A 784 2.41 13.36 12.94
CA THR A 784 1.99 12.09 12.38
C THR A 784 2.76 11.85 11.08
N VAL A 785 3.30 10.66 10.91
CA VAL A 785 3.67 10.14 9.58
C VAL A 785 2.64 9.09 9.18
N GLN A 786 2.23 9.08 7.92
CA GLN A 786 1.18 8.17 7.47
C GLN A 786 1.65 6.71 7.46
N ALA A 787 2.65 6.38 6.63
CA ALA A 787 3.46 5.17 6.72
C ALA A 787 2.70 3.83 6.87
N ASP A 788 1.48 3.74 6.34
CA ASP A 788 0.69 2.50 6.38
C ASP A 788 0.96 1.70 5.12
N ILE A 789 1.93 0.78 5.20
CA ILE A 789 2.37 -0.07 4.09
C ILE A 789 1.29 -1.09 3.67
N LEU A 790 0.41 -1.50 4.59
CA LEU A 790 -0.58 -2.54 4.28
C LEU A 790 -1.66 -2.01 3.33
N LYS A 791 -2.04 -0.74 3.43
CA LYS A 791 -2.95 -0.13 2.45
C LYS A 791 -2.30 0.13 1.08
N GLU A 792 -0.96 0.20 1.02
CA GLU A 792 -0.25 0.44 -0.23
C GLU A 792 -0.43 -0.74 -1.17
N ASP A 793 -0.24 -1.96 -0.65
CA ASP A 793 -0.48 -3.20 -1.39
C ASP A 793 -1.97 -3.41 -1.72
N GLN A 794 -2.88 -2.96 -0.84
CA GLN A 794 -4.32 -3.16 -1.02
C GLN A 794 -4.97 -2.19 -2.00
N ALA A 795 -4.48 -0.96 -2.11
CA ALA A 795 -5.21 0.11 -2.81
C ALA A 795 -4.36 1.24 -3.40
N GLN A 796 -3.39 1.79 -2.64
CA GLN A 796 -2.74 3.04 -3.04
C GLN A 796 -1.58 2.86 -4.04
N ASN A 797 -0.97 1.66 -4.07
CA ASN A 797 0.04 1.27 -5.04
C ASN A 797 1.30 2.18 -5.06
N THR A 798 1.68 2.81 -3.93
CA THR A 798 2.93 3.60 -3.79
C THR A 798 4.01 2.87 -2.98
N CYS A 799 3.91 1.54 -2.85
CA CYS A 799 4.94 0.75 -2.20
C CYS A 799 6.15 0.56 -3.12
N ILE A 800 7.29 1.15 -2.76
CA ILE A 800 8.55 1.08 -3.52
C ILE A 800 9.50 -0.03 -3.04
N PHE A 801 9.21 -0.60 -1.87
CA PHE A 801 9.94 -1.74 -1.31
C PHE A 801 9.04 -2.97 -1.24
N SER A 802 9.60 -4.16 -1.01
CA SER A 802 8.76 -5.31 -0.67
C SER A 802 8.00 -5.05 0.64
N THR A 803 6.75 -5.52 0.71
CA THR A 803 5.88 -5.33 1.88
C THR A 803 6.55 -5.78 3.18
N GLU A 804 7.28 -6.89 3.17
CA GLU A 804 8.02 -7.39 4.32
C GLU A 804 9.14 -6.45 4.77
N PHE A 805 9.93 -5.92 3.82
CA PHE A 805 11.02 -5.00 4.13
C PHE A 805 10.47 -3.67 4.66
N ALA A 806 9.41 -3.16 4.04
CA ALA A 806 8.74 -1.95 4.48
C ALA A 806 8.13 -2.10 5.88
N LEU A 807 7.46 -3.22 6.19
CA LEU A 807 6.98 -3.53 7.54
C LEU A 807 8.13 -3.63 8.56
N ARG A 808 9.28 -4.22 8.16
CA ARG A 808 10.48 -4.24 9.00
C ARG A 808 10.93 -2.84 9.38
N MET A 809 11.04 -1.92 8.41
CA MET A 809 11.38 -0.52 8.68
C MET A 809 10.37 0.16 9.60
N MET A 810 9.07 -0.13 9.45
CA MET A 810 8.04 0.40 10.35
C MET A 810 8.22 -0.08 11.79
N GLY A 811 8.55 -1.36 11.99
CA GLY A 811 8.89 -1.86 13.32
C GLY A 811 10.18 -1.26 13.87
N ASP A 812 11.17 -0.94 13.01
CA ASP A 812 12.42 -0.30 13.44
C ASP A 812 12.16 1.16 13.88
N ILE A 813 11.29 1.90 13.20
CA ILE A 813 10.81 3.22 13.62
C ILE A 813 10.11 3.14 14.98
N GLN A 814 9.19 2.18 15.14
CA GLN A 814 8.46 2.04 16.39
C GLN A 814 9.38 1.66 17.56
N GLN A 815 10.38 0.78 17.33
CA GLN A 815 11.39 0.47 18.33
C GLN A 815 12.20 1.72 18.70
N PHE A 816 12.65 2.49 17.71
CA PHE A 816 13.36 3.74 17.94
C PHE A 816 12.54 4.73 18.79
N PHE A 817 11.22 4.83 18.53
CA PHE A 817 10.32 5.68 19.29
C PHE A 817 10.21 5.26 20.75
N ILE A 818 10.19 3.95 21.02
CA ILE A 818 10.17 3.40 22.38
C ILE A 818 11.49 3.70 23.08
N ASP A 819 12.62 3.40 22.42
CA ASP A 819 13.96 3.54 22.99
C ASP A 819 14.34 5.00 23.30
N HIS A 820 13.75 5.97 22.58
CA HIS A 820 14.02 7.40 22.71
C HIS A 820 12.83 8.22 23.25
N ASP A 821 11.83 7.56 23.86
CA ASP A 821 10.67 8.23 24.48
C ASP A 821 9.89 9.20 23.57
N VAL A 822 9.80 8.89 22.27
CA VAL A 822 9.00 9.64 21.29
C VAL A 822 7.52 9.34 21.48
N ARG A 823 6.89 10.06 22.41
CA ARG A 823 5.50 9.80 22.87
C ARG A 823 4.43 10.71 22.28
N ASN A 824 4.84 11.73 21.53
CA ASN A 824 3.94 12.76 20.99
C ASN A 824 3.86 12.74 19.45
N PHE A 825 4.54 11.79 18.81
CA PHE A 825 4.52 11.56 17.37
C PHE A 825 3.86 10.21 17.06
N TYR A 826 2.91 10.19 16.13
CA TYR A 826 2.28 8.95 15.66
C TYR A 826 3.16 8.33 14.58
N SER A 827 3.66 7.12 14.83
CA SER A 827 4.58 6.38 13.94
C SER A 827 3.89 5.81 12.71
N VAL A 828 2.56 5.63 12.78
CA VAL A 828 1.73 5.15 11.68
C VAL A 828 0.32 5.73 11.80
N SER A 829 -0.25 6.11 10.66
CA SER A 829 -1.66 6.46 10.50
C SER A 829 -2.35 5.45 9.60
N ILE A 830 -2.92 4.42 10.24
CA ILE A 830 -3.59 3.28 9.60
C ILE A 830 -4.82 3.79 8.82
N SER A 831 -4.81 3.64 7.50
CA SER A 831 -5.62 4.45 6.60
C SER A 831 -6.57 3.63 5.73
N GLY A 832 -7.86 3.89 5.88
CA GLY A 832 -8.92 3.44 4.98
C GLY A 832 -9.26 4.40 3.84
N TYR A 833 -8.82 5.66 3.90
CA TYR A 833 -9.19 6.67 2.89
C TYR A 833 -8.95 6.18 1.46
N HIS A 834 -7.71 5.79 1.15
CA HIS A 834 -7.28 5.32 -0.15
C HIS A 834 -7.98 4.02 -0.60
N ILE A 835 -8.28 3.11 0.34
CA ILE A 835 -9.06 1.89 0.07
C ILE A 835 -10.48 2.24 -0.43
N ALA A 836 -11.10 3.27 0.16
CA ALA A 836 -12.41 3.74 -0.26
C ALA A 836 -12.37 4.47 -1.60
N GLU A 837 -11.40 5.35 -1.79
CA GLU A 837 -11.20 6.08 -3.05
C GLU A 837 -10.92 5.12 -4.22
N ALA A 838 -10.24 3.99 -3.97
CA ALA A 838 -10.00 2.94 -4.97
C ALA A 838 -11.26 2.16 -5.38
N GLY A 839 -12.36 2.22 -4.61
CA GLY A 839 -13.53 1.41 -4.93
C GLY A 839 -14.38 0.96 -3.74
N ALA A 840 -13.77 0.83 -2.56
CA ALA A 840 -14.39 0.10 -1.46
C ALA A 840 -15.58 0.85 -0.85
N ASN A 841 -16.65 0.10 -0.57
CA ASN A 841 -17.78 0.62 0.20
C ASN A 841 -17.36 0.88 1.67
N PRO A 842 -18.17 1.59 2.48
CA PRO A 842 -17.82 1.99 3.84
C PRO A 842 -17.50 0.79 4.77
N ILE A 843 -18.21 -0.33 4.60
CA ILE A 843 -18.02 -1.53 5.42
C ILE A 843 -16.66 -2.17 5.12
N THR A 844 -16.34 -2.35 3.84
CA THR A 844 -15.06 -2.90 3.39
C THR A 844 -13.90 -1.99 3.82
N GLN A 845 -14.05 -0.67 3.66
CA GLN A 845 -13.07 0.30 4.16
C GLN A 845 -12.79 0.09 5.64
N LEU A 846 -13.83 0.13 6.48
CA LEU A 846 -13.69 0.02 7.93
C LEU A 846 -13.07 -1.32 8.33
N ALA A 847 -13.53 -2.42 7.74
CA ALA A 847 -13.05 -3.75 8.05
C ALA A 847 -11.57 -3.94 7.71
N LEU A 848 -11.14 -3.57 6.50
CA LEU A 848 -9.74 -3.69 6.08
C LEU A 848 -8.83 -2.77 6.89
N THR A 849 -9.27 -1.55 7.19
CA THR A 849 -8.48 -0.60 7.98
C THR A 849 -8.25 -1.09 9.41
N LEU A 850 -9.30 -1.61 10.08
CA LEU A 850 -9.15 -2.19 11.40
C LEU A 850 -8.31 -3.47 11.37
N ALA A 851 -8.47 -4.31 10.34
CA ALA A 851 -7.65 -5.49 10.16
C ALA A 851 -6.16 -5.12 10.04
N ASN A 852 -5.81 -4.14 9.19
CA ASN A 852 -4.46 -3.62 9.06
C ASN A 852 -3.93 -3.10 10.40
N GLY A 853 -4.75 -2.36 11.15
CA GLY A 853 -4.37 -1.87 12.47
C GLY A 853 -4.07 -3.00 13.47
N PHE A 854 -4.86 -4.06 13.47
CA PHE A 854 -4.58 -5.24 14.29
C PHE A 854 -3.37 -6.05 13.79
N THR A 855 -3.09 -6.07 12.48
CA THR A 855 -1.85 -6.65 11.93
C THR A 855 -0.62 -5.93 12.48
N PHE A 856 -0.62 -4.59 12.55
CA PHE A 856 0.47 -3.84 13.18
C PHE A 856 0.61 -4.17 14.67
N VAL A 857 -0.50 -4.34 15.39
CA VAL A 857 -0.47 -4.76 16.80
C VAL A 857 0.20 -6.12 16.96
N GLU A 858 -0.23 -7.11 16.18
CA GLU A 858 0.36 -8.46 16.22
C GLU A 858 1.83 -8.46 15.79
N TYR A 859 2.19 -7.66 14.78
CA TYR A 859 3.58 -7.53 14.32
C TYR A 859 4.48 -6.91 15.40
N TYR A 860 4.04 -5.84 16.06
CA TYR A 860 4.84 -5.23 17.13
C TYR A 860 4.93 -6.13 18.37
N LEU A 861 3.86 -6.88 18.68
CA LEU A 861 3.90 -7.91 19.72
C LEU A 861 4.87 -9.05 19.37
N SER A 862 4.93 -9.50 18.12
CA SER A 862 5.86 -10.55 17.67
C SER A 862 7.33 -10.10 17.76
N ARG A 863 7.58 -8.78 17.71
CA ARG A 863 8.88 -8.16 17.98
C ARG A 863 9.20 -7.96 19.47
N GLY A 864 8.28 -8.32 20.37
CA GLY A 864 8.48 -8.21 21.83
C GLY A 864 8.17 -6.82 22.40
N MET A 865 7.50 -5.93 21.65
CA MET A 865 7.11 -4.61 22.14
C MET A 865 5.87 -4.71 23.04
N PRO A 866 5.85 -4.14 24.25
CA PRO A 866 4.65 -4.12 25.09
C PRO A 866 3.52 -3.31 24.44
N VAL A 867 2.28 -3.81 24.45
CA VAL A 867 1.12 -3.15 23.78
C VAL A 867 0.96 -1.67 24.16
N ASP A 868 1.15 -1.35 25.43
CA ASP A 868 0.98 0.01 25.96
C ASP A 868 2.10 0.98 25.59
N SER A 869 3.21 0.48 25.03
CA SER A 869 4.33 1.29 24.56
C SER A 869 4.10 1.87 23.16
N PHE A 870 3.28 1.21 22.33
CA PHE A 870 3.05 1.62 20.94
C PHE A 870 1.57 1.90 20.60
N ALA A 871 0.60 1.22 21.21
CA ALA A 871 -0.82 1.40 20.85
C ALA A 871 -1.31 2.86 20.98
N PRO A 872 -0.88 3.65 21.98
CA PRO A 872 -1.23 5.08 22.04
C PRO A 872 -0.67 5.96 20.91
N ASN A 873 0.34 5.46 20.18
CA ASN A 873 1.00 6.10 19.03
C ASN A 873 0.44 5.62 17.68
N LEU A 874 -0.59 4.77 17.68
CA LEU A 874 -1.34 4.43 16.47
C LEU A 874 -2.43 5.49 16.22
N SER A 875 -2.44 6.05 15.01
CA SER A 875 -3.51 6.91 14.51
C SER A 875 -4.28 6.17 13.42
N PHE A 876 -5.53 6.58 13.18
CA PHE A 876 -6.37 6.05 12.10
C PHE A 876 -6.81 7.16 11.14
N PHE A 877 -7.13 6.79 9.91
CA PHE A 877 -7.57 7.73 8.89
C PHE A 877 -8.66 7.13 8.00
N PHE A 878 -9.83 7.77 7.93
CA PHE A 878 -10.99 7.29 7.16
C PHE A 878 -11.45 8.32 6.11
N SER A 879 -12.06 7.83 5.03
CA SER A 879 -12.87 8.63 4.09
C SER A 879 -14.32 8.72 4.58
N ASN A 880 -14.97 9.86 4.35
CA ASN A 880 -16.41 10.03 4.52
C ASN A 880 -17.07 10.34 3.17
N GLY A 881 -17.93 9.45 2.69
CA GLY A 881 -18.77 9.65 1.50
C GLY A 881 -20.25 9.89 1.83
N MET A 882 -21.11 9.59 0.87
CA MET A 882 -22.56 9.86 0.96
C MET A 882 -23.39 8.69 1.52
N ASP A 883 -22.82 7.49 1.56
CA ASP A 883 -23.48 6.29 2.03
C ASP A 883 -23.88 6.37 3.52
N PRO A 884 -25.02 5.80 3.95
CA PRO A 884 -25.51 5.90 5.32
C PRO A 884 -24.53 5.45 6.40
N GLU A 885 -23.71 4.44 6.12
CA GLU A 885 -22.77 3.83 7.06
C GLU A 885 -21.67 4.79 7.52
N TYR A 886 -21.33 5.81 6.71
CA TYR A 886 -20.37 6.85 7.12
C TYR A 886 -20.84 7.64 8.35
N SER A 887 -22.15 7.72 8.58
CA SER A 887 -22.69 8.39 9.77
C SER A 887 -22.36 7.70 11.09
N VAL A 888 -21.93 6.42 11.06
CA VAL A 888 -21.64 5.56 12.23
C VAL A 888 -20.22 4.99 12.23
N MET A 889 -19.41 5.26 11.21
CA MET A 889 -18.12 4.58 11.02
C MET A 889 -17.16 4.77 12.20
N GLY A 890 -17.00 6.01 12.67
CA GLY A 890 -16.06 6.35 13.73
C GLY A 890 -16.42 5.72 15.08
N ARG A 891 -17.70 5.76 15.49
CA ARG A 891 -18.17 5.11 16.72
C ARG A 891 -18.02 3.59 16.68
N VAL A 892 -18.25 2.96 15.52
CA VAL A 892 -18.05 1.51 15.35
C VAL A 892 -16.56 1.17 15.47
N ALA A 893 -15.69 1.94 14.80
CA ALA A 893 -14.23 1.77 14.88
C ALA A 893 -13.73 1.83 16.32
N ARG A 894 -14.11 2.88 17.06
CA ARG A 894 -13.73 3.07 18.47
C ARG A 894 -14.17 1.90 19.35
N ARG A 895 -15.41 1.43 19.17
CA ARG A 895 -15.96 0.35 19.99
C ARG A 895 -15.28 -0.99 19.73
N ILE A 896 -15.02 -1.34 18.48
CA ILE A 896 -14.30 -2.57 18.12
C ILE A 896 -12.89 -2.54 18.72
N TRP A 897 -12.16 -1.44 18.50
CA TRP A 897 -10.81 -1.28 19.02
C TRP A 897 -10.74 -1.34 20.55
N ALA A 898 -11.60 -0.58 21.24
CA ALA A 898 -11.60 -0.54 22.70
C ALA A 898 -11.89 -1.92 23.32
N LYS A 899 -12.89 -2.65 22.79
CA LYS A 899 -13.21 -4.01 23.23
C LYS A 899 -12.04 -4.96 23.03
N ALA A 900 -11.43 -4.95 21.83
CA ALA A 900 -10.29 -5.80 21.53
C ALA A 900 -9.09 -5.49 22.43
N MET A 901 -8.73 -4.20 22.56
CA MET A 901 -7.61 -3.77 23.40
C MET A 901 -7.81 -4.13 24.87
N LYS A 902 -9.00 -3.91 25.44
CA LYS A 902 -9.28 -4.27 26.84
C LYS A 902 -9.30 -5.79 27.06
N ASN A 903 -10.05 -6.53 26.24
CA ASN A 903 -10.43 -7.91 26.56
C ASN A 903 -9.51 -8.97 25.94
N LEU A 904 -8.81 -8.66 24.84
CA LEU A 904 -7.90 -9.61 24.18
C LEU A 904 -6.43 -9.25 24.44
N TYR A 905 -6.06 -7.97 24.28
CA TYR A 905 -4.67 -7.53 24.39
C TYR A 905 -4.30 -6.99 25.79
N ALA A 906 -5.25 -6.91 26.72
CA ALA A 906 -5.06 -6.37 28.07
C ALA A 906 -4.40 -4.97 28.13
N GLY A 907 -4.66 -4.14 27.12
CA GLY A 907 -4.14 -2.78 27.02
C GLY A 907 -4.84 -1.81 27.98
N ASN A 908 -4.10 -0.82 28.47
CA ASN A 908 -4.61 0.20 29.38
C ASN A 908 -5.60 1.17 28.70
N ASP A 909 -6.20 2.07 29.49
CA ASP A 909 -7.18 3.05 29.03
C ASP A 909 -6.70 3.94 27.87
N ARG A 910 -5.40 4.22 27.75
CA ARG A 910 -4.85 5.00 26.63
C ARG A 910 -4.78 4.16 25.36
N SER A 911 -4.39 2.90 25.47
CA SER A 911 -4.30 1.95 24.34
C SER A 911 -5.69 1.63 23.76
N GLN A 912 -6.74 1.69 24.58
CA GLN A 912 -8.13 1.50 24.14
C GLN A 912 -8.71 2.69 23.34
N LYS A 913 -8.06 3.86 23.33
CA LYS A 913 -8.59 5.09 22.72
C LYS A 913 -8.14 5.24 21.27
N LEU A 914 -8.93 4.69 20.35
CA LEU A 914 -8.74 4.90 18.92
C LEU A 914 -9.01 6.36 18.53
N LYS A 915 -7.97 7.05 18.08
CA LYS A 915 -8.06 8.40 17.52
C LYS A 915 -8.00 8.33 16.01
N TYR A 916 -8.78 9.16 15.33
CA TYR A 916 -8.79 9.16 13.87
C TYR A 916 -8.96 10.54 13.24
N HIS A 917 -8.41 10.65 12.04
CA HIS A 917 -8.67 11.70 11.06
C HIS A 917 -9.79 11.25 10.11
N ILE A 918 -10.63 12.20 9.67
CA ILE A 918 -11.54 12.02 8.53
C ILE A 918 -11.16 13.01 7.44
N GLN A 919 -11.21 12.55 6.20
CA GLN A 919 -11.23 13.38 4.99
C GLN A 919 -12.53 13.11 4.22
N THR A 920 -13.13 14.17 3.68
CA THR A 920 -14.28 14.06 2.76
C THR A 920 -13.89 13.33 1.47
N SER A 921 -14.78 12.56 0.86
CA SER A 921 -14.43 11.69 -0.27
C SER A 921 -14.20 12.47 -1.56
N GLY A 922 -12.98 12.38 -2.11
CA GLY A 922 -12.64 12.98 -3.40
C GLY A 922 -13.42 12.37 -4.57
N ARG A 923 -13.65 11.05 -4.54
CA ARG A 923 -14.41 10.30 -5.54
C ARG A 923 -15.88 10.72 -5.63
N SER A 924 -16.43 11.31 -4.57
CA SER A 924 -17.79 11.84 -4.58
C SER A 924 -17.90 13.18 -5.33
N LEU A 925 -16.76 13.82 -5.63
CA LEU A 925 -16.67 15.11 -6.27
C LEU A 925 -16.44 14.94 -7.78
N HIS A 926 -17.10 15.79 -8.56
CA HIS A 926 -17.19 15.61 -10.02
C HIS A 926 -16.65 16.83 -10.75
N ALA A 927 -16.07 16.62 -11.93
CA ALA A 927 -15.56 17.70 -12.79
C ALA A 927 -16.69 18.49 -13.49
N GLN A 928 -17.90 17.93 -13.56
CA GLN A 928 -19.08 18.64 -14.06
C GLN A 928 -19.83 19.30 -12.92
N GLU A 929 -20.32 20.53 -13.15
CA GLU A 929 -21.08 21.29 -12.16
C GLU A 929 -20.34 21.36 -10.81
N ILE A 930 -19.06 21.74 -10.84
CA ILE A 930 -18.15 21.72 -9.69
C ILE A 930 -18.70 22.45 -8.46
N ALA A 931 -19.58 23.44 -8.64
CA ALA A 931 -20.25 24.12 -7.54
C ALA A 931 -21.10 23.19 -6.65
N PHE A 932 -21.58 22.04 -7.15
CA PHE A 932 -22.31 21.06 -6.35
C PHE A 932 -21.42 20.25 -5.40
N ASN A 933 -20.10 20.30 -5.57
CA ASN A 933 -19.15 19.58 -4.71
C ASN A 933 -19.20 20.12 -3.28
N ASP A 934 -19.35 21.43 -3.07
CA ASP A 934 -19.50 22.03 -1.73
C ASP A 934 -20.70 21.48 -0.94
N ILE A 935 -21.80 21.16 -1.62
CA ILE A 935 -22.98 20.54 -0.98
C ILE A 935 -22.61 19.16 -0.43
N ARG A 936 -21.89 18.36 -1.22
CA ARG A 936 -21.46 17.01 -0.82
C ARG A 936 -20.46 17.07 0.32
N THR A 937 -19.42 17.89 0.18
CA THR A 937 -18.38 18.11 1.21
C THR A 937 -19.00 18.57 2.53
N THR A 938 -19.99 19.49 2.49
CA THR A 938 -20.69 19.98 3.69
C THR A 938 -21.38 18.85 4.45
N LEU A 939 -22.11 17.96 3.75
CA LEU A 939 -22.82 16.84 4.38
C LEU A 939 -21.85 15.83 4.98
N GLN A 940 -20.75 15.53 4.28
CA GLN A 940 -19.71 14.61 4.74
C GLN A 940 -18.97 15.12 5.99
N ALA A 941 -18.65 16.42 6.00
CA ALA A 941 -18.05 17.12 7.14
C ALA A 941 -18.99 17.11 8.36
N LEU A 942 -20.30 17.31 8.14
CA LEU A 942 -21.29 17.29 9.20
C LEU A 942 -21.32 15.95 9.93
N TYR A 943 -21.32 14.83 9.18
CA TYR A 943 -21.26 13.47 9.76
C TYR A 943 -20.00 13.26 10.59
N ALA A 944 -18.84 13.72 10.09
CA ALA A 944 -17.57 13.60 10.79
C ALA A 944 -17.56 14.37 12.13
N ILE A 945 -18.14 15.57 12.16
CA ILE A 945 -18.22 16.42 13.35
C ILE A 945 -19.23 15.85 14.36
N TYR A 946 -20.38 15.36 13.89
CA TYR A 946 -21.39 14.70 14.72
C TYR A 946 -20.86 13.41 15.36
N ASP A 947 -20.08 12.61 14.63
CA ASP A 947 -19.44 11.41 15.17
C ASP A 947 -18.14 11.68 15.94
N ASN A 948 -17.86 12.94 16.29
CA ASN A 948 -16.78 13.37 17.16
C ASN A 948 -15.39 12.94 16.67
N CYS A 949 -15.08 13.22 15.40
CA CYS A 949 -13.74 13.01 14.84
C CYS A 949 -12.65 13.83 15.57
N ASN A 950 -11.39 13.37 15.52
CA ASN A 950 -10.28 14.06 16.19
C ASN A 950 -9.55 15.06 15.28
N SER A 951 -9.70 14.91 13.97
CA SER A 951 -9.15 15.80 12.96
C SER A 951 -9.99 15.69 11.69
N LEU A 952 -10.24 16.79 10.98
CA LEU A 952 -11.04 16.82 9.75
C LEU A 952 -10.31 17.59 8.63
N HIS A 953 -10.34 17.02 7.43
CA HIS A 953 -10.01 17.70 6.17
C HIS A 953 -11.26 17.79 5.30
N THR A 954 -11.43 18.92 4.64
CA THR A 954 -12.52 19.19 3.69
C THR A 954 -11.93 19.50 2.33
N ASN A 955 -12.29 18.68 1.34
CA ASN A 955 -11.85 18.84 -0.04
C ASN A 955 -12.49 20.11 -0.65
N ALA A 956 -11.80 20.69 -1.64
CA ALA A 956 -12.30 21.87 -2.34
C ALA A 956 -13.38 21.54 -3.37
N TYR A 957 -14.10 22.55 -3.85
CA TYR A 957 -15.14 22.37 -4.86
C TYR A 957 -14.58 21.93 -6.23
N ASP A 958 -13.31 22.23 -6.52
CA ASP A 958 -12.59 21.96 -7.76
C ASP A 958 -11.63 20.75 -7.68
N GLU A 959 -11.76 19.92 -6.64
CA GLU A 959 -10.97 18.71 -6.38
C GLU A 959 -10.81 17.79 -7.62
N ALA A 960 -11.87 17.67 -8.43
CA ALA A 960 -11.86 16.80 -9.60
C ALA A 960 -11.03 17.34 -10.78
N ILE A 961 -10.47 18.55 -10.65
CA ILE A 961 -9.74 19.26 -11.70
C ILE A 961 -8.30 19.55 -11.25
N THR A 962 -8.11 20.16 -10.07
CA THR A 962 -6.80 20.72 -9.66
C THR A 962 -6.58 20.67 -8.14
N THR A 963 -5.33 20.88 -7.72
CA THR A 963 -4.96 21.11 -6.33
C THR A 963 -5.35 22.53 -5.85
N PRO A 964 -5.89 22.70 -4.61
CA PRO A 964 -6.33 24.00 -4.07
C PRO A 964 -5.22 24.97 -3.56
#